data_AF-A0A7X4BMC4-F1
#
_entry.id   AF-A0A7X4BMC4-F1
#
_cell.length_a   1.000
_cell.length_b   1.000
_cell.length_c   1.000
_cell.angle_alpha   90.00
_cell.angle_beta   90.00
_cell.angle_gamma   90.00
#
_symmetry.space_group_name_H-M   'P 1'
#
loop_
_entity.id
_entity.type
_entity.pdbx_description
1 polymer ?
#
loop_
_entity_poly.entity_id
_entity_poly.type
_entity_poly.pdbx_seq_one_letter_code
_entity_poly.pdbx_strand_id
1 'polypeptide(L)'
;MASPQLHPSTIAAVKERADIVDVVSEHVVLKKRGREFVGLCPFHEDRSPSMTVVPAKQLYYCFSCGAGGNSVKFLMELQQSSFTEVVLQLAQRYQVPVQTLSGGQQDRLRQQLSNQESLHRVLALAAGWFQTNLQQAHGQAALDYLKQRGLSGAIMEQFQLGYAPDSWDALLRHLGQVEGVTALQLEAAGLAVPRQGGEGHYDRFRQRLMIPIRDKQGRVVGFGGRSLDGREPKYLNSPETAVFQKGKILFGLDMAAGAIHKADLAVVVEGYFDVIALHGAGVRNSVAALGTALSSWQIKQLCRASTSKRIVLNFDGDSAGVRATRRAIQEVEQLALQGQLELRVFSLPSGQDPDDYLRQYGSDAYGQRLAAAPLWLDWQIEEELRNCDLSRADHFQKARWSMVELLGKLPPTAVRSRYMHQVAERLAGGQARLVLDLEEDLRQQVRGQQWHGHSSSPAPPGEVSARATAEGRILQLYLLCPAHRLAIRRILRQRDLEDFAIAVHRRLWAAITAVEHDHLAPMTGQWSPVSSDPAACSDHAAQGLTSLDLPPLLMAHLSAEDAVDLQSRLTALLQPSEAVQVDLGKPLPTLKAAAAKLESQRSKLRRLSLVASLATLLEQEAAAAPQNRHDSKAAAAEDKIQALYAEANKDALRLQEDYYIERRNGLALDQERCGTQEDQKPLHRDGERQ
;
A
#
# COMPACT_ATOMS: atom_id res chain seq x y z
N MET A 1 12.77 -2.14 -4.55
CA MET A 1 13.82 -1.28 -5.13
C MET A 1 13.27 0.14 -5.18
N ALA A 2 13.91 1.07 -4.48
CA ALA A 2 13.57 2.49 -4.53
C ALA A 2 13.91 3.04 -5.92
N SER A 3 13.05 3.92 -6.47
CA SER A 3 13.32 4.59 -7.73
C SER A 3 14.62 5.41 -7.61
N PRO A 4 15.52 5.36 -8.61
CA PRO A 4 16.79 6.07 -8.54
C PRO A 4 16.54 7.59 -8.42
N GLN A 5 17.23 8.23 -7.48
CA GLN A 5 17.18 9.68 -7.35
C GLN A 5 18.06 10.32 -8.44
N LEU A 6 17.39 10.89 -9.44
CA LEU A 6 18.03 11.58 -10.56
C LEU A 6 18.62 12.90 -10.09
N HIS A 7 19.85 13.20 -10.51
CA HIS A 7 20.47 14.48 -10.23
C HIS A 7 19.70 15.61 -10.96
N PRO A 8 19.48 16.79 -10.33
CA PRO A 8 18.75 17.90 -10.94
C PRO A 8 19.27 18.31 -12.33
N SER A 9 20.58 18.19 -12.59
CA SER A 9 21.20 18.45 -13.90
C SER A 9 20.65 17.56 -15.02
N THR A 10 20.35 16.29 -14.74
CA THR A 10 19.77 15.36 -15.73
C THR A 10 18.35 15.78 -16.05
N ILE A 11 17.57 16.12 -15.03
CA ILE A 11 16.19 16.58 -15.20
C ILE A 11 16.17 17.88 -16.03
N ALA A 12 17.08 18.81 -15.74
CA ALA A 12 17.21 20.06 -16.50
C ALA A 12 17.60 19.81 -17.96
N ALA A 13 18.63 19.00 -18.20
CA ALA A 13 19.11 18.68 -19.55
C ALA A 13 18.06 17.94 -20.39
N VAL A 14 17.28 17.05 -19.77
CA VAL A 14 16.14 16.39 -20.44
C VAL A 14 15.07 17.41 -20.81
N LYS A 15 14.68 18.30 -19.89
CA LYS A 15 13.69 19.35 -20.17
C LYS A 15 14.14 20.32 -21.26
N GLU A 16 15.45 20.57 -21.37
CA GLU A 16 16.02 21.45 -22.39
C GLU A 16 16.05 20.79 -23.78
N ARG A 17 16.39 19.50 -23.86
CA ARG A 17 16.51 18.79 -25.15
C ARG A 17 15.20 18.19 -25.67
N ALA A 18 14.26 17.87 -24.79
CA ALA A 18 13.00 17.25 -25.17
C ALA A 18 12.00 18.29 -25.69
N ASP A 19 12.10 18.61 -26.99
CA ASP A 19 11.15 19.52 -27.65
C ASP A 19 9.73 18.96 -27.58
N ILE A 20 8.80 19.74 -27.03
CA ILE A 20 7.39 19.41 -26.94
C ILE A 20 6.77 19.04 -28.29
N VAL A 21 7.19 19.68 -29.39
CA VAL A 21 6.63 19.40 -30.72
C VAL A 21 7.06 18.01 -31.17
N ASP A 22 8.33 17.66 -31.00
CA ASP A 22 8.89 16.36 -31.37
C ASP A 22 8.31 15.23 -30.51
N VAL A 23 8.04 15.50 -29.23
CA VAL A 23 7.44 14.51 -28.32
C VAL A 23 5.96 14.30 -28.64
N VAL A 24 5.20 15.36 -28.86
CA VAL A 24 3.75 15.24 -29.13
C VAL A 24 3.48 14.72 -30.54
N SER A 25 4.28 15.10 -31.53
CA SER A 25 4.09 14.71 -32.93
C SER A 25 4.26 13.21 -33.20
N GLU A 26 4.95 12.47 -32.32
CA GLU A 26 5.02 11.01 -32.40
C GLU A 26 3.68 10.31 -32.11
N HIS A 27 2.80 10.99 -31.36
CA HIS A 27 1.56 10.40 -30.88
C HIS A 27 0.33 11.05 -31.50
N VAL A 28 0.46 12.30 -31.95
CA VAL A 28 -0.64 13.11 -32.47
C VAL A 28 -0.22 13.80 -33.75
N VAL A 29 -1.07 13.70 -34.78
CA VAL A 29 -0.88 14.48 -36.00
C VAL A 29 -1.12 15.96 -35.70
N LEU A 30 -0.04 16.73 -35.72
CA LEU A 30 -0.05 18.17 -35.48
C LEU A 30 -0.10 18.95 -36.80
N LYS A 31 -0.98 19.95 -36.87
CA LYS A 31 -1.04 20.92 -37.97
C LYS A 31 -0.57 22.29 -37.49
N LYS A 32 0.34 22.91 -38.23
CA LYS A 32 0.85 24.24 -37.90
C LYS A 32 -0.24 25.30 -38.10
N ARG A 33 -0.49 26.13 -37.09
CA ARG A 33 -1.43 27.26 -37.12
C ARG A 33 -0.72 28.50 -36.58
N GLY A 34 -0.16 29.30 -37.49
CA GLY A 34 0.66 30.45 -37.12
C GLY A 34 1.97 30.04 -36.44
N ARG A 35 2.17 30.47 -35.18
CA ARG A 35 3.35 30.13 -34.35
C ARG A 35 3.16 28.90 -33.48
N GLU A 36 1.96 28.32 -33.49
CA GLU A 36 1.57 27.18 -32.66
C GLU A 36 1.22 25.98 -33.55
N PHE A 37 1.05 24.82 -32.93
CA PHE A 37 0.59 23.60 -33.58
C PHE A 37 -0.72 23.18 -32.94
N VAL A 38 -1.63 22.62 -33.72
CA VAL A 38 -2.94 22.16 -33.24
C VAL A 38 -3.18 20.72 -33.69
N GLY A 39 -3.70 19.88 -32.81
CA GLY A 39 -4.02 18.48 -33.08
C GLY A 39 -5.23 18.00 -32.28
N LEU A 40 -5.66 16.77 -32.57
CA LEU A 40 -6.65 16.09 -31.74
C LEU A 40 -6.02 15.74 -30.40
N CYS A 41 -6.75 15.96 -29.31
CA CYS A 41 -6.26 15.61 -27.99
C CYS A 41 -6.28 14.08 -27.81
N PRO A 42 -5.18 13.43 -27.36
CA PRO A 42 -5.17 11.99 -27.13
C PRO A 42 -5.83 11.60 -25.80
N PHE A 43 -6.17 12.57 -24.94
CA PHE A 43 -6.70 12.34 -23.59
C PHE A 43 -8.23 12.31 -23.52
N HIS A 44 -8.92 12.63 -24.60
CA HIS A 44 -10.38 12.51 -24.72
C HIS A 44 -10.78 12.37 -26.19
N GLU A 45 -12.00 11.91 -26.45
CA GLU A 45 -12.51 11.82 -27.82
C GLU A 45 -13.05 13.19 -28.29
N ASP A 46 -12.38 13.79 -29.28
CA ASP A 46 -12.81 15.02 -29.95
C ASP A 46 -12.91 14.79 -31.46
N ARG A 47 -13.88 15.44 -32.11
CA ARG A 47 -14.01 15.47 -33.58
C ARG A 47 -13.25 16.64 -34.21
N SER A 48 -12.87 17.62 -33.39
CA SER A 48 -12.20 18.84 -33.82
C SER A 48 -10.85 19.00 -33.09
N PRO A 49 -9.80 19.55 -33.74
CA PRO A 49 -8.52 19.77 -33.08
C PRO A 49 -8.66 20.75 -31.90
N SER A 50 -8.57 20.22 -30.67
CA SER A 50 -8.73 20.96 -29.42
C SER A 50 -7.47 21.10 -28.59
N MET A 51 -6.40 20.41 -28.97
CA MET A 51 -5.10 20.50 -28.31
C MET A 51 -4.17 21.43 -29.08
N THR A 52 -3.65 22.43 -28.39
CA THR A 52 -2.65 23.36 -28.91
C THR A 52 -1.30 23.11 -28.27
N VAL A 53 -0.26 23.05 -29.08
CA VAL A 53 1.15 22.94 -28.67
C VAL A 53 1.85 24.25 -29.01
N VAL A 54 2.49 24.85 -28.01
CA VAL A 54 3.15 26.15 -28.11
C VAL A 54 4.67 25.95 -27.98
N PRO A 55 5.42 25.88 -29.10
CA PRO A 55 6.85 25.55 -29.08
C PRO A 55 7.68 26.55 -28.27
N ALA A 56 7.35 27.85 -28.39
CA ALA A 56 8.05 28.91 -27.68
C ALA A 56 7.91 28.80 -26.14
N LYS A 57 6.85 28.16 -25.66
CA LYS A 57 6.62 27.94 -24.22
C LYS A 57 7.00 26.52 -23.78
N GLN A 58 7.31 25.61 -24.71
CA GLN A 58 7.52 24.19 -24.45
C GLN A 58 6.35 23.54 -23.68
N LEU A 59 5.12 23.93 -24.05
CA LEU A 59 3.89 23.50 -23.39
C LEU A 59 2.82 23.08 -24.39
N TYR A 60 1.95 22.17 -23.95
CA TYR A 60 0.71 21.83 -24.61
C TYR A 60 -0.47 22.18 -23.69
N TYR A 61 -1.63 22.48 -24.29
CA TYR A 61 -2.88 22.67 -23.58
C TYR A 61 -4.07 22.26 -24.45
N CYS A 62 -5.01 21.52 -23.88
CA CYS A 62 -6.26 21.15 -24.52
C CYS A 62 -7.40 22.01 -23.96
N PHE A 63 -8.06 22.76 -24.84
CA PHE A 63 -9.15 23.66 -24.47
C PHE A 63 -10.47 22.94 -24.15
N SER A 64 -10.61 21.68 -24.54
CA SER A 64 -11.84 20.90 -24.27
C SER A 64 -11.79 20.18 -22.92
N CYS A 65 -10.70 19.46 -22.62
CA CYS A 65 -10.59 18.66 -21.38
C CYS A 65 -9.70 19.30 -20.30
N GLY A 66 -9.04 20.43 -20.59
CA GLY A 66 -8.16 21.13 -19.65
C GLY A 66 -6.79 20.47 -19.42
N ALA A 67 -6.50 19.35 -20.08
CA ALA A 67 -5.19 18.71 -20.00
C ALA A 67 -4.09 19.65 -20.52
N GLY A 68 -2.97 19.76 -19.81
CA GLY A 68 -1.90 20.65 -20.21
C GLY A 68 -0.64 20.51 -19.37
N GLY A 69 0.51 20.72 -20.00
CA GLY A 69 1.82 20.43 -19.41
C GLY A 69 2.98 20.57 -20.38
N ASN A 70 4.15 20.14 -19.93
CA ASN A 70 5.35 20.02 -20.77
C ASN A 70 5.47 18.60 -21.36
N SER A 71 6.56 18.33 -22.07
CA SER A 71 6.83 17.05 -22.75
C SER A 71 6.84 15.88 -21.77
N VAL A 72 7.41 16.08 -20.59
CA VAL A 72 7.41 15.08 -19.50
C VAL A 72 5.98 14.79 -19.04
N LYS A 73 5.19 15.82 -18.72
CA LYS A 73 3.81 15.66 -18.26
C LYS A 73 2.92 15.01 -19.32
N PHE A 74 3.08 15.40 -20.58
CA PHE A 74 2.37 14.80 -21.71
C PHE A 74 2.60 13.28 -21.77
N LEU A 75 3.86 12.83 -21.71
CA LEU A 75 4.20 11.40 -21.73
C LEU A 75 3.78 10.68 -20.45
N MET A 76 3.87 11.33 -19.29
CA MET A 76 3.38 10.75 -18.03
C MET A 76 1.89 10.43 -18.11
N GLU A 77 1.09 11.35 -18.63
CA GLU A 77 -0.36 11.19 -18.78
C GLU A 77 -0.70 10.21 -19.90
N LEU A 78 0.02 10.27 -21.03
CA LEU A 78 -0.23 9.39 -22.17
C LEU A 78 0.14 7.94 -21.88
N GLN A 79 1.28 7.71 -21.22
CA GLN A 79 1.85 6.38 -20.96
C GLN A 79 1.58 5.89 -19.53
N GLN A 80 0.85 6.64 -18.71
CA GLN A 80 0.58 6.34 -17.30
C GLN A 80 1.86 5.97 -16.51
N SER A 81 2.94 6.71 -16.78
CA SER A 81 4.30 6.42 -16.31
C SER A 81 4.75 7.41 -15.24
N SER A 82 5.63 6.95 -14.34
CA SER A 82 6.15 7.82 -13.28
C SER A 82 7.12 8.85 -13.85
N PHE A 83 7.28 9.97 -13.14
CA PHE A 83 8.20 11.05 -13.56
C PHE A 83 9.62 10.53 -13.84
N THR A 84 10.18 9.72 -12.95
CA THR A 84 11.54 9.16 -13.11
C THR A 84 11.65 8.29 -14.35
N GLU A 85 10.65 7.45 -14.62
CA GLU A 85 10.63 6.58 -15.82
C GLU A 85 10.61 7.42 -17.10
N VAL A 86 9.75 8.44 -17.17
CA VAL A 86 9.65 9.32 -18.33
C VAL A 86 10.93 10.14 -18.54
N VAL A 87 11.54 10.63 -17.47
CA VAL A 87 12.82 11.35 -17.56
C VAL A 87 13.94 10.43 -18.04
N LEU A 88 14.01 9.18 -17.58
CA LEU A 88 14.99 8.21 -18.06
C LEU A 88 14.77 7.84 -19.54
N GLN A 89 13.52 7.66 -19.95
CA GLN A 89 13.16 7.39 -21.35
C GLN A 89 13.55 8.55 -22.27
N LEU A 90 13.21 9.79 -21.88
CA LEU A 90 13.61 10.98 -22.64
C LEU A 90 15.13 11.17 -22.62
N ALA A 91 15.80 10.88 -21.51
CA ALA A 91 17.26 10.94 -21.43
C ALA A 91 17.91 9.97 -22.42
N GLN A 92 17.41 8.74 -22.51
CA GLN A 92 17.88 7.75 -23.48
C GLN A 92 17.62 8.23 -24.92
N ARG A 93 16.40 8.69 -25.23
CA ARG A 93 16.01 9.17 -26.57
C ARG A 93 16.86 10.34 -27.05
N TYR A 94 17.08 11.34 -26.19
CA TYR A 94 17.84 12.55 -26.51
C TYR A 94 19.33 12.45 -26.12
N GLN A 95 19.82 11.24 -25.85
CA GLN A 95 21.21 10.93 -25.48
C GLN A 95 21.75 11.88 -24.39
N VAL A 96 20.92 12.17 -23.39
CA VAL A 96 21.29 12.95 -22.20
C VAL A 96 21.98 12.01 -21.22
N PRO A 97 23.22 12.32 -20.78
CA PRO A 97 23.90 11.52 -19.78
C PRO A 97 23.15 11.62 -18.44
N VAL A 98 22.63 10.48 -17.98
CA VAL A 98 21.96 10.38 -16.68
C VAL A 98 23.01 10.45 -15.58
N GLN A 99 22.86 11.41 -14.67
CA GLN A 99 23.62 11.58 -13.44
C GLN A 99 22.71 11.26 -12.24
N THR A 100 23.23 10.48 -11.29
CA THR A 100 22.59 10.17 -10.01
C THR A 100 23.32 10.89 -8.89
N LEU A 101 22.68 11.12 -7.74
CA LEU A 101 23.29 11.85 -6.60
C LEU A 101 24.55 11.18 -6.02
N SER A 102 24.85 9.94 -6.40
CA SER A 102 26.10 9.24 -6.04
C SER A 102 26.80 8.71 -7.30
N GLY A 103 28.05 9.09 -7.55
CA GLY A 103 28.80 8.76 -8.77
C GLY A 103 28.92 7.25 -9.08
N GLY A 104 29.11 6.41 -8.05
CA GLY A 104 29.16 4.94 -8.21
C GLY A 104 27.82 4.29 -8.60
N GLN A 105 26.70 5.02 -8.50
CA GLN A 105 25.38 4.55 -8.97
C GLN A 105 25.19 4.78 -10.47
N GLN A 106 25.98 5.66 -11.09
CA GLN A 106 25.83 6.01 -12.50
C GLN A 106 26.23 4.87 -13.44
N ASP A 107 27.39 4.26 -13.22
CA ASP A 107 27.87 3.13 -14.04
C ASP A 107 26.99 1.89 -13.84
N ARG A 108 26.56 1.63 -12.60
CA ARG A 108 25.61 0.56 -12.28
C ARG A 108 24.28 0.75 -13.02
N LEU A 109 23.73 1.97 -13.03
CA LEU A 109 22.48 2.27 -13.72
C LEU A 109 22.63 2.13 -15.24
N ARG A 110 23.72 2.63 -15.83
CA ARG A 110 24.01 2.46 -17.27
C ARG A 110 24.12 1.00 -17.65
N GLN A 111 24.84 0.20 -16.86
CA GLN A 111 24.99 -1.23 -17.10
C GLN A 111 23.65 -1.96 -16.94
N GLN A 112 22.83 -1.60 -15.96
CA GLN A 112 21.47 -2.14 -15.81
C GLN A 112 20.58 -1.85 -17.02
N LEU A 113 20.57 -0.61 -17.50
CA LEU A 113 19.76 -0.21 -18.68
C LEU A 113 20.22 -0.96 -19.94
N SER A 114 21.53 -1.01 -20.19
CA SER A 114 22.11 -1.76 -21.32
C SER A 114 21.76 -3.25 -21.26
N ASN A 115 21.85 -3.86 -20.07
CA ASN A 115 21.45 -5.26 -19.87
C ASN A 115 19.96 -5.48 -20.15
N GLN A 116 19.08 -4.57 -19.70
CA GLN A 116 17.64 -4.65 -19.97
C GLN A 116 17.32 -4.51 -21.45
N GLU A 117 17.95 -3.58 -22.17
CA GLU A 117 17.81 -3.43 -23.61
C GLU A 117 18.23 -4.70 -24.36
N SER A 118 19.35 -5.31 -23.97
CA SER A 118 19.82 -6.58 -24.54
C SER A 118 18.78 -7.69 -24.35
N LEU A 119 18.19 -7.81 -23.15
CA LEU A 119 17.15 -8.78 -22.87
C LEU A 119 15.89 -8.55 -23.72
N HIS A 120 15.42 -7.30 -23.83
CA HIS A 120 14.27 -6.97 -24.67
C HIS A 120 14.51 -7.33 -26.15
N ARG A 121 15.72 -7.11 -26.67
CA ARG A 121 16.07 -7.53 -28.04
C ARG A 121 15.96 -9.05 -28.20
N VAL A 122 16.56 -9.82 -27.28
CA VAL A 122 16.51 -11.30 -27.32
C VAL A 122 15.08 -11.82 -27.26
N LEU A 123 14.25 -11.25 -26.38
CA LEU A 123 12.85 -11.63 -26.23
C LEU A 123 12.01 -11.29 -27.46
N ALA A 124 12.25 -10.16 -28.10
CA ALA A 124 11.58 -9.77 -29.35
C ALA A 124 11.95 -10.73 -30.50
N LEU A 125 13.22 -11.09 -30.64
CA LEU A 125 13.68 -12.08 -31.63
C LEU A 125 13.03 -13.46 -31.39
N ALA A 126 13.00 -13.91 -30.14
CA ALA A 126 12.34 -15.16 -29.77
C ALA A 126 10.84 -15.13 -30.08
N ALA A 127 10.15 -14.02 -29.80
CA ALA A 127 8.73 -13.86 -30.11
C ALA A 127 8.44 -14.00 -31.60
N GLY A 128 9.22 -13.31 -32.46
CA GLY A 128 9.11 -13.41 -33.91
C GLY A 128 9.38 -14.83 -34.44
N TRP A 129 10.36 -15.52 -33.85
CA TRP A 129 10.65 -16.91 -34.20
C TRP A 129 9.50 -17.85 -33.83
N PHE A 130 8.96 -17.75 -32.61
CA PHE A 130 7.81 -18.56 -32.19
C PHE A 130 6.57 -18.29 -33.05
N GLN A 131 6.30 -17.04 -33.40
CA GLN A 131 5.18 -16.68 -34.30
C GLN A 131 5.35 -17.30 -35.68
N THR A 132 6.58 -17.27 -36.22
CA THR A 132 6.91 -17.90 -37.51
C THR A 132 6.68 -19.41 -37.46
N ASN A 133 7.14 -20.08 -36.39
CA ASN A 133 6.97 -21.53 -36.21
C ASN A 133 5.50 -21.95 -36.11
N LEU A 134 4.63 -21.12 -35.55
CA LEU A 134 3.20 -21.41 -35.48
C LEU A 134 2.60 -21.60 -36.88
N GLN A 135 3.10 -20.87 -37.88
CA GLN A 135 2.64 -20.96 -39.28
C GLN A 135 3.30 -22.10 -40.08
N GLN A 136 4.24 -22.83 -39.50
CA GLN A 136 4.92 -23.94 -40.17
C GLN A 136 4.15 -25.26 -40.01
N ALA A 137 4.49 -26.27 -40.82
CA ALA A 137 3.84 -27.59 -40.77
C ALA A 137 3.87 -28.22 -39.35
N HIS A 138 4.94 -28.02 -38.60
CA HIS A 138 5.06 -28.54 -37.23
C HIS A 138 4.27 -27.74 -36.18
N GLY A 139 3.78 -26.53 -36.52
CA GLY A 139 2.90 -25.71 -35.71
C GLY A 139 1.41 -25.98 -35.93
N GLN A 140 1.05 -26.82 -36.91
CA GLN A 140 -0.34 -27.05 -37.32
C GLN A 140 -1.25 -27.50 -36.17
N ALA A 141 -0.78 -28.42 -35.32
CA ALA A 141 -1.54 -28.88 -34.15
C ALA A 141 -1.86 -27.74 -33.17
N ALA A 142 -0.93 -26.79 -32.99
CA ALA A 142 -1.14 -25.62 -32.16
C ALA A 142 -2.15 -24.64 -32.79
N LEU A 143 -2.08 -24.44 -34.10
CA LEU A 143 -3.05 -23.64 -34.85
C LEU A 143 -4.47 -24.23 -34.77
N ASP A 144 -4.60 -25.54 -34.97
CA ASP A 144 -5.90 -26.22 -34.92
C ASP A 144 -6.51 -26.13 -33.52
N TYR A 145 -5.69 -26.27 -32.48
CA TYR A 145 -6.11 -26.04 -31.10
C TYR A 145 -6.62 -24.60 -30.86
N LEU A 146 -5.92 -23.57 -31.38
CA LEU A 146 -6.37 -22.18 -31.27
C LEU A 146 -7.68 -21.93 -32.03
N LYS A 147 -7.86 -22.54 -33.21
CA LYS A 147 -9.10 -22.46 -34.00
C LYS A 147 -10.26 -23.16 -33.31
N GLN A 148 -10.03 -24.32 -32.69
CA GLN A 148 -11.05 -25.02 -31.90
C GLN A 148 -11.54 -24.18 -30.70
N ARG A 149 -10.68 -23.31 -30.15
CA ARG A 149 -11.07 -22.30 -29.16
C ARG A 149 -11.81 -21.09 -29.73
N GLY A 150 -12.03 -21.03 -31.05
CA GLY A 150 -12.75 -19.93 -31.69
C GLY A 150 -11.93 -18.64 -31.81
N LEU A 151 -10.61 -18.70 -31.64
CA LEU A 151 -9.75 -17.52 -31.77
C LEU A 151 -9.54 -17.17 -33.26
N SER A 152 -9.75 -15.91 -33.62
CA SER A 152 -9.55 -15.42 -34.99
C SER A 152 -8.06 -15.16 -35.28
N GLY A 153 -7.67 -15.21 -36.55
CA GLY A 153 -6.28 -14.91 -36.96
C GLY A 153 -5.81 -13.53 -36.51
N ALA A 154 -6.69 -12.52 -36.56
CA ALA A 154 -6.40 -11.16 -36.08
C ALA A 154 -6.08 -11.13 -34.57
N ILE A 155 -6.80 -11.91 -33.76
CA ILE A 155 -6.52 -12.01 -32.32
C ILE A 155 -5.21 -12.77 -32.06
N MET A 156 -4.95 -13.84 -32.82
CA MET A 156 -3.67 -14.56 -32.71
C MET A 156 -2.48 -13.65 -33.04
N GLU A 157 -2.61 -12.81 -34.05
CA GLU A 157 -1.59 -11.83 -34.45
C GLU A 157 -1.44 -10.70 -33.42
N GLN A 158 -2.55 -10.14 -32.94
CA GLN A 158 -2.55 -9.09 -31.91
C GLN A 158 -1.85 -9.53 -30.61
N PHE A 159 -2.09 -10.76 -30.17
CA PHE A 159 -1.41 -11.35 -29.01
C PHE A 159 -0.04 -11.96 -29.35
N GLN A 160 0.37 -11.95 -30.62
CA GLN A 160 1.64 -12.52 -31.12
C GLN A 160 1.81 -13.99 -30.70
N LEU A 161 0.73 -14.77 -30.75
CA LEU A 161 0.78 -16.18 -30.36
C LEU A 161 1.75 -16.94 -31.26
N GLY A 162 2.48 -17.88 -30.67
CA GLY A 162 3.54 -18.63 -31.33
C GLY A 162 3.59 -20.10 -30.93
N TYR A 163 4.57 -20.82 -31.45
CA TYR A 163 4.79 -22.23 -31.13
C TYR A 163 6.28 -22.53 -30.91
N ALA A 164 6.58 -23.22 -29.80
CA ALA A 164 7.87 -23.80 -29.52
C ALA A 164 7.88 -25.26 -30.01
N PRO A 165 8.76 -25.63 -30.97
CA PRO A 165 8.82 -26.98 -31.50
C PRO A 165 9.26 -28.01 -30.45
N ASP A 166 9.00 -29.29 -30.71
CA ASP A 166 9.49 -30.39 -29.88
C ASP A 166 10.97 -30.66 -30.18
N SER A 167 11.84 -29.80 -29.65
CA SER A 167 13.29 -29.89 -29.81
C SER A 167 13.98 -29.38 -28.55
N TRP A 168 15.15 -29.93 -28.23
CA TRP A 168 15.91 -29.55 -27.04
C TRP A 168 16.72 -28.26 -27.21
N ASP A 169 16.98 -27.83 -28.43
CA ASP A 169 17.92 -26.74 -28.72
C ASP A 169 17.56 -25.91 -29.97
N ALA A 170 16.31 -25.98 -30.44
CA ALA A 170 15.92 -25.34 -31.69
C ALA A 170 16.04 -23.81 -31.61
N LEU A 171 15.62 -23.21 -30.50
CA LEU A 171 15.74 -21.77 -30.26
C LEU A 171 17.21 -21.39 -30.08
N LEU A 172 17.95 -22.14 -29.26
CA LEU A 172 19.39 -21.95 -29.04
C LEU A 172 20.17 -21.96 -30.36
N ARG A 173 19.95 -22.95 -31.23
CA ARG A 173 20.61 -23.03 -32.53
C ARG A 173 20.20 -21.89 -33.45
N HIS A 174 18.91 -21.60 -33.56
CA HIS A 174 18.41 -20.56 -34.45
C HIS A 174 18.96 -19.18 -34.08
N LEU A 175 18.77 -18.74 -32.83
CA LEU A 175 19.21 -17.42 -32.39
C LEU A 175 20.73 -17.32 -32.23
N GLY A 176 21.42 -18.43 -31.92
CA GLY A 176 22.88 -18.46 -31.90
C GLY A 176 23.50 -18.31 -33.29
N GLN A 177 22.96 -19.00 -34.29
CA GLN A 177 23.53 -19.01 -35.65
C GLN A 177 23.12 -17.80 -36.49
N VAL A 178 21.87 -17.36 -36.38
CA VAL A 178 21.32 -16.30 -37.24
C VAL A 178 21.52 -14.91 -36.64
N GLU A 179 21.35 -14.79 -35.32
CA GLU A 179 21.29 -13.49 -34.63
C GLU A 179 22.49 -13.21 -33.71
N GLY A 180 23.42 -14.17 -33.62
CA GLY A 180 24.61 -14.09 -32.77
C GLY A 180 24.28 -14.05 -31.26
N VAL A 181 23.12 -14.56 -30.86
CA VAL A 181 22.68 -14.54 -29.45
C VAL A 181 23.34 -15.69 -28.69
N THR A 182 24.02 -15.36 -27.60
CA THR A 182 24.71 -16.36 -26.76
C THR A 182 23.74 -17.16 -25.88
N ALA A 183 24.13 -18.37 -25.51
CA ALA A 183 23.34 -19.21 -24.59
C ALA A 183 23.11 -18.53 -23.22
N LEU A 184 24.10 -17.76 -22.73
CA LEU A 184 23.98 -16.99 -21.49
C LEU A 184 22.93 -15.88 -21.57
N GLN A 185 22.81 -15.21 -22.73
CA GLN A 185 21.76 -14.21 -22.94
C GLN A 185 20.37 -14.85 -22.98
N LEU A 186 20.24 -16.04 -23.58
CA LEU A 186 18.98 -16.79 -23.57
C LEU A 186 18.62 -17.30 -22.18
N GLU A 187 19.60 -17.73 -21.38
CA GLU A 187 19.41 -18.07 -19.97
C GLU A 187 18.94 -16.84 -19.17
N ALA A 188 19.60 -15.69 -19.32
CA ALA A 188 19.24 -14.45 -18.65
C ALA A 188 17.85 -13.94 -19.04
N ALA A 189 17.40 -14.21 -20.28
CA ALA A 189 16.04 -13.96 -20.76
C ALA A 189 15.02 -15.02 -20.28
N GLY A 190 15.45 -16.08 -19.58
CA GLY A 190 14.60 -17.16 -19.10
C GLY A 190 14.12 -18.10 -20.20
N LEU A 191 14.82 -18.17 -21.33
CA LEU A 191 14.50 -18.98 -22.50
C LEU A 191 15.32 -20.27 -22.61
N ALA A 192 16.47 -20.32 -21.93
CA ALA A 192 17.34 -21.51 -21.86
C ALA A 192 17.58 -21.93 -20.41
N VAL A 193 17.90 -23.21 -20.22
CA VAL A 193 18.23 -23.81 -18.91
C VAL A 193 19.60 -24.49 -19.01
N PRO A 194 20.53 -24.26 -18.06
CA PRO A 194 21.80 -24.96 -18.04
C PRO A 194 21.62 -26.45 -17.74
N ARG A 195 22.48 -27.30 -18.32
CA ARG A 195 22.48 -28.74 -18.05
C ARG A 195 23.02 -29.03 -16.64
N GLN A 196 22.37 -29.94 -15.93
CA GLN A 196 22.86 -30.44 -14.63
C GLN A 196 24.00 -31.44 -14.90
N GLY A 197 25.23 -31.13 -14.47
CA GLY A 197 26.37 -32.06 -14.52
C GLY A 197 27.14 -32.12 -15.85
N GLY A 198 27.00 -31.14 -16.74
CA GLY A 198 27.76 -31.05 -18.00
C GLY A 198 27.74 -29.64 -18.60
N GLU A 199 28.46 -29.45 -19.71
CA GLU A 199 28.48 -28.16 -20.42
C GLU A 199 27.25 -27.95 -21.32
N GLY A 200 26.82 -26.70 -21.44
CA GLY A 200 25.79 -26.27 -22.38
C GLY A 200 24.39 -26.09 -21.80
N HIS A 201 23.47 -25.71 -22.67
CA HIS A 201 22.09 -25.32 -22.35
C HIS A 201 21.07 -26.11 -23.17
N TYR A 202 19.81 -26.06 -22.77
CA TYR A 202 18.68 -26.54 -23.56
C TYR A 202 17.50 -25.56 -23.47
N ASP A 203 16.63 -25.58 -24.47
CA ASP A 203 15.46 -24.71 -24.57
C ASP A 203 14.50 -24.97 -23.41
N ARG A 204 14.06 -23.91 -22.73
CA ARG A 204 13.10 -24.03 -21.62
C ARG A 204 11.72 -24.48 -22.11
N PHE A 205 11.26 -23.91 -23.22
CA PHE A 205 9.95 -24.15 -23.80
C PHE A 205 10.07 -25.11 -24.98
N ARG A 206 9.33 -26.22 -24.94
CA ARG A 206 9.36 -27.28 -25.95
C ARG A 206 7.96 -27.83 -26.13
N GLN A 207 7.55 -28.04 -27.37
CA GLN A 207 6.24 -28.57 -27.72
C GLN A 207 5.08 -27.82 -27.04
N ARG A 208 5.18 -26.49 -27.04
CA ARG A 208 4.25 -25.61 -26.32
C ARG A 208 3.73 -24.52 -27.22
N LEU A 209 2.44 -24.24 -27.10
CA LEU A 209 1.91 -22.97 -27.57
C LEU A 209 2.51 -21.85 -26.72
N MET A 210 3.06 -20.84 -27.39
CA MET A 210 3.75 -19.71 -26.78
C MET A 210 2.83 -18.50 -26.74
N ILE A 211 2.71 -17.92 -25.55
CA ILE A 211 1.93 -16.72 -25.26
C ILE A 211 2.90 -15.65 -24.77
N PRO A 212 3.27 -14.66 -25.60
CA PRO A 212 4.16 -13.58 -25.19
C PRO A 212 3.53 -12.74 -24.07
N ILE A 213 4.33 -12.43 -23.05
CA ILE A 213 3.96 -11.55 -21.95
C ILE A 213 4.63 -10.22 -22.19
N ARG A 214 3.85 -9.13 -22.18
CA ARG A 214 4.32 -7.77 -22.48
C ARG A 214 4.29 -6.87 -21.26
N ASP A 215 5.22 -5.92 -21.20
CA ASP A 215 5.17 -4.81 -20.24
C ASP A 215 4.15 -3.75 -20.67
N LYS A 216 3.95 -2.71 -19.87
CA LYS A 216 3.00 -1.62 -20.17
C LYS A 216 3.30 -0.87 -21.47
N GLN A 217 4.53 -0.96 -21.99
CA GLN A 217 4.93 -0.37 -23.28
C GLN A 217 4.73 -1.32 -24.46
N GLY A 218 4.20 -2.53 -24.23
CA GLY A 218 4.02 -3.54 -25.27
C GLY A 218 5.30 -4.29 -25.64
N ARG A 219 6.39 -4.16 -24.87
CA ARG A 219 7.63 -4.91 -25.12
C ARG A 219 7.54 -6.28 -24.48
N VAL A 220 7.98 -7.32 -25.20
CA VAL A 220 8.01 -8.67 -24.66
C VAL A 220 9.02 -8.74 -23.50
N VAL A 221 8.56 -9.24 -22.36
CA VAL A 221 9.36 -9.42 -21.13
C VAL A 221 9.52 -10.89 -20.74
N GLY A 222 8.62 -11.76 -21.21
CA GLY A 222 8.67 -13.19 -20.95
C GLY A 222 7.59 -13.93 -21.74
N PHE A 223 7.39 -15.20 -21.42
CA PHE A 223 6.43 -16.06 -22.10
C PHE A 223 5.66 -16.95 -21.12
N GLY A 224 4.39 -17.18 -21.42
CA GLY A 224 3.62 -18.34 -20.98
C GLY A 224 3.68 -19.42 -22.05
N GLY A 225 3.74 -20.69 -21.63
CA GLY A 225 3.82 -21.85 -22.50
C GLY A 225 2.79 -22.90 -22.12
N ARG A 226 1.80 -23.15 -22.99
CA ARG A 226 0.77 -24.18 -22.75
C ARG A 226 1.16 -25.49 -23.45
N SER A 227 1.17 -26.60 -22.71
CA SER A 227 1.33 -27.93 -23.28
C SER A 227 0.09 -28.31 -24.10
N LEU A 228 0.31 -28.95 -25.24
CA LEU A 228 -0.74 -29.48 -26.13
C LEU A 228 -0.93 -30.99 -25.98
N ASP A 229 0.03 -31.68 -25.35
CA ASP A 229 0.12 -33.13 -25.21
C ASP A 229 -0.15 -33.63 -23.79
N GLY A 230 -0.55 -32.75 -22.87
CA GLY A 230 -0.85 -33.09 -21.48
C GLY A 230 0.38 -33.24 -20.57
N ARG A 231 1.57 -32.86 -21.04
CA ARG A 231 2.79 -32.81 -20.20
C ARG A 231 2.65 -31.77 -19.08
N GLU A 232 3.01 -32.18 -17.88
CA GLU A 232 3.09 -31.28 -16.72
C GLU A 232 4.37 -30.42 -16.74
N PRO A 233 4.30 -29.15 -16.31
CA PRO A 233 3.08 -28.43 -15.94
C PRO A 233 2.25 -28.05 -17.18
N LYS A 234 0.91 -28.12 -17.08
CA LYS A 234 -0.01 -27.68 -18.16
C LYS A 234 0.31 -26.28 -18.69
N TYR A 235 0.64 -25.36 -17.78
CA TYR A 235 1.14 -24.02 -18.08
C TYR A 235 2.51 -23.81 -17.45
N LEU A 236 3.45 -23.30 -18.25
CA LEU A 236 4.79 -22.94 -17.81
C LEU A 236 5.03 -21.46 -18.07
N ASN A 237 5.36 -20.69 -17.03
CA ASN A 237 5.79 -19.29 -17.22
C ASN A 237 7.32 -19.20 -17.24
N SER A 238 7.83 -18.17 -17.90
CA SER A 238 9.21 -17.71 -17.73
C SER A 238 9.55 -17.54 -16.23
N PRO A 239 10.80 -17.82 -15.83
CA PRO A 239 11.27 -17.50 -14.48
C PRO A 239 11.34 -15.98 -14.28
N GLU A 240 11.52 -15.53 -13.04
CA GLU A 240 11.80 -14.11 -12.77
C GLU A 240 13.11 -13.69 -13.45
N THR A 241 13.12 -12.52 -14.11
CA THR A 241 14.30 -11.96 -14.79
C THR A 241 14.45 -10.48 -14.47
N ALA A 242 15.50 -9.83 -14.99
CA ALA A 242 15.69 -8.38 -14.82
C ALA A 242 14.60 -7.53 -15.51
N VAL A 243 13.86 -8.10 -16.47
CA VAL A 243 12.76 -7.43 -17.19
C VAL A 243 11.39 -8.02 -16.89
N PHE A 244 11.32 -9.20 -16.26
CA PHE A 244 10.06 -9.88 -15.95
C PHE A 244 9.93 -10.20 -14.46
N GLN A 245 8.95 -9.53 -13.83
CA GLN A 245 8.57 -9.80 -12.45
C GLN A 245 7.08 -10.10 -12.36
N LYS A 246 6.69 -11.32 -12.01
CA LYS A 246 5.29 -11.78 -12.08
C LYS A 246 4.37 -10.92 -11.22
N GLY A 247 4.83 -10.54 -10.04
CA GLY A 247 4.09 -9.67 -9.11
C GLY A 247 3.94 -8.23 -9.58
N LYS A 248 4.53 -7.83 -10.72
CA LYS A 248 4.39 -6.48 -11.29
C LYS A 248 3.68 -6.49 -12.63
N ILE A 249 3.79 -7.56 -13.41
CA ILE A 249 3.19 -7.59 -14.74
C ILE A 249 1.76 -8.13 -14.69
N LEU A 250 0.85 -7.47 -15.40
CA LEU A 250 -0.49 -7.95 -15.71
C LEU A 250 -0.55 -8.31 -17.19
N PHE A 251 -0.99 -9.52 -17.50
CA PHE A 251 -1.17 -9.94 -18.88
C PHE A 251 -2.27 -9.11 -19.55
N GLY A 252 -2.00 -8.62 -20.76
CA GLY A 252 -2.92 -7.83 -21.56
C GLY A 252 -3.05 -6.36 -21.17
N LEU A 253 -2.35 -5.88 -20.12
CA LEU A 253 -2.46 -4.50 -19.65
C LEU A 253 -2.04 -3.47 -20.69
N ASP A 254 -1.02 -3.78 -21.50
CA ASP A 254 -0.54 -2.96 -22.62
C ASP A 254 -1.65 -2.62 -23.62
N MET A 255 -2.50 -3.61 -23.91
CA MET A 255 -3.65 -3.43 -24.81
C MET A 255 -4.88 -2.90 -24.08
N ALA A 256 -5.07 -3.30 -22.82
CA ALA A 256 -6.27 -3.00 -22.06
C ALA A 256 -6.26 -1.58 -21.47
N ALA A 257 -5.10 -0.95 -21.23
CA ALA A 257 -5.00 0.32 -20.52
C ALA A 257 -5.91 1.41 -21.10
N GLY A 258 -5.92 1.58 -22.43
CA GLY A 258 -6.80 2.56 -23.09
C GLY A 258 -8.29 2.20 -22.97
N ALA A 259 -8.64 0.92 -23.07
CA ALA A 259 -10.02 0.46 -22.91
C ALA A 259 -10.50 0.57 -21.46
N ILE A 260 -9.63 0.30 -20.48
CA ILE A 260 -9.89 0.48 -19.04
C ILE A 260 -10.18 1.95 -18.76
N HIS A 261 -9.35 2.87 -19.29
CA HIS A 261 -9.56 4.30 -19.11
C HIS A 261 -10.89 4.76 -19.73
N LYS A 262 -11.18 4.33 -20.97
CA LYS A 262 -12.42 4.70 -21.67
C LYS A 262 -13.67 4.14 -20.99
N ALA A 263 -13.64 2.89 -20.53
CA ALA A 263 -14.76 2.25 -19.85
C ALA A 263 -14.85 2.61 -18.36
N ASP A 264 -13.79 3.24 -17.83
CA ASP A 264 -13.54 3.46 -16.41
C ASP A 264 -13.76 2.20 -15.55
N LEU A 265 -13.27 1.06 -16.07
CA LEU A 265 -13.48 -0.26 -15.49
C LEU A 265 -12.38 -1.22 -15.95
N ALA A 266 -11.71 -1.87 -15.01
CA ALA A 266 -10.85 -3.01 -15.29
C ALA A 266 -11.53 -4.34 -14.93
N VAL A 267 -11.42 -5.34 -15.80
CA VAL A 267 -11.87 -6.71 -15.54
C VAL A 267 -10.65 -7.60 -15.30
N VAL A 268 -10.58 -8.27 -14.16
CA VAL A 268 -9.45 -9.14 -13.81
C VAL A 268 -9.89 -10.58 -13.85
N VAL A 269 -9.26 -11.39 -14.70
CA VAL A 269 -9.51 -12.83 -14.86
C VAL A 269 -8.27 -13.65 -14.46
N GLU A 270 -8.39 -14.98 -14.40
CA GLU A 270 -7.30 -15.85 -13.92
C GLU A 270 -6.28 -16.18 -15.01
N GLY A 271 -6.73 -16.47 -16.23
CA GLY A 271 -5.91 -17.06 -17.27
C GLY A 271 -5.62 -16.18 -18.48
N TYR A 272 -4.58 -16.56 -19.22
CA TYR A 272 -4.24 -15.97 -20.51
C TYR A 272 -5.39 -16.07 -21.52
N PHE A 273 -5.99 -17.26 -21.60
CA PHE A 273 -7.01 -17.54 -22.59
C PHE A 273 -8.30 -16.79 -22.31
N ASP A 274 -8.63 -16.55 -21.05
CA ASP A 274 -9.77 -15.73 -20.66
C ASP A 274 -9.61 -14.30 -21.17
N VAL A 275 -8.42 -13.70 -20.99
CA VAL A 275 -8.12 -12.37 -21.53
C VAL A 275 -8.17 -12.38 -23.06
N ILE A 276 -7.57 -13.36 -23.72
CA ILE A 276 -7.54 -13.44 -25.19
C ILE A 276 -8.97 -13.58 -25.74
N ALA A 277 -9.80 -14.44 -25.14
CA ALA A 277 -11.18 -14.67 -25.53
C ALA A 277 -12.04 -13.41 -25.30
N LEU A 278 -11.90 -12.75 -24.14
CA LEU A 278 -12.59 -11.51 -23.82
C LEU A 278 -12.24 -10.38 -24.79
N HIS A 279 -10.96 -10.21 -25.13
CA HIS A 279 -10.53 -9.23 -26.14
C HIS A 279 -11.09 -9.56 -27.52
N GLY A 280 -11.13 -10.85 -27.88
CA GLY A 280 -11.76 -11.35 -29.11
C GLY A 280 -13.26 -11.06 -29.18
N ALA A 281 -13.94 -11.10 -28.04
CA ALA A 281 -15.36 -10.78 -27.90
C ALA A 281 -15.65 -9.26 -27.70
N GLY A 282 -14.62 -8.41 -27.76
CA GLY A 282 -14.75 -6.95 -27.63
C GLY A 282 -14.65 -6.40 -26.20
N VAL A 283 -14.53 -7.25 -25.19
CA VAL A 283 -14.27 -6.87 -23.79
C VAL A 283 -12.77 -6.60 -23.61
N ARG A 284 -12.30 -5.50 -24.21
CA ARG A 284 -10.87 -5.15 -24.30
C ARG A 284 -10.27 -4.60 -23.01
N ASN A 285 -11.08 -4.36 -21.99
CA ASN A 285 -10.66 -3.86 -20.68
C ASN A 285 -10.33 -5.00 -19.68
N SER A 286 -10.10 -6.23 -20.16
CA SER A 286 -9.73 -7.37 -19.34
C SER A 286 -8.22 -7.60 -19.26
N VAL A 287 -7.74 -8.03 -18.08
CA VAL A 287 -6.35 -8.37 -17.77
C VAL A 287 -6.27 -9.63 -16.89
N ALA A 288 -5.11 -10.28 -16.83
CA ALA A 288 -4.90 -11.43 -15.93
C ALA A 288 -3.63 -11.30 -15.08
N ALA A 289 -3.68 -11.84 -13.87
CA ALA A 289 -2.50 -12.01 -13.03
C ALA A 289 -1.66 -13.21 -13.53
N LEU A 290 -0.33 -13.12 -13.42
CA LEU A 290 0.60 -14.15 -13.91
C LEU A 290 1.04 -15.16 -12.83
N GLY A 291 0.34 -15.17 -11.69
CA GLY A 291 0.68 -15.91 -10.48
C GLY A 291 -0.55 -16.23 -9.63
N THR A 292 -0.34 -16.67 -8.38
CA THR A 292 -1.41 -17.21 -7.52
C THR A 292 -2.33 -16.17 -6.86
N ALA A 293 -1.96 -14.89 -6.86
CA ALA A 293 -2.77 -13.80 -6.31
C ALA A 293 -2.44 -12.47 -7.00
N LEU A 294 -3.43 -11.56 -7.03
CA LEU A 294 -3.28 -10.20 -7.52
C LEU A 294 -2.49 -9.37 -6.50
N SER A 295 -1.34 -8.81 -6.91
CA SER A 295 -0.46 -8.07 -6.00
C SER A 295 -0.88 -6.61 -5.83
N SER A 296 -0.56 -6.02 -4.68
CA SER A 296 -0.68 -4.57 -4.43
C SER A 296 -0.07 -3.69 -5.54
N TRP A 297 0.98 -4.15 -6.24
CA TRP A 297 1.59 -3.39 -7.35
C TRP A 297 0.72 -3.42 -8.60
N GLN A 298 0.18 -4.60 -8.94
CA GLN A 298 -0.74 -4.80 -10.06
C GLN A 298 -2.03 -3.99 -9.86
N ILE A 299 -2.58 -3.99 -8.65
CA ILE A 299 -3.74 -3.16 -8.28
C ILE A 299 -3.45 -1.68 -8.48
N LYS A 300 -2.27 -1.20 -8.04
CA LYS A 300 -1.88 0.20 -8.26
C LYS A 300 -1.77 0.56 -9.74
N GLN A 301 -1.40 -0.37 -10.63
CA GLN A 301 -1.44 -0.11 -12.07
C GLN A 301 -2.88 0.06 -12.57
N LEU A 302 -3.79 -0.82 -12.14
CA LEU A 302 -5.19 -0.76 -12.53
C LEU A 302 -5.87 0.52 -12.03
N CYS A 303 -5.58 0.92 -10.78
CA CYS A 303 -6.06 2.19 -10.22
C CYS A 303 -5.49 3.44 -10.92
N ARG A 304 -4.38 3.32 -11.66
CA ARG A 304 -3.88 4.42 -12.51
C ARG A 304 -4.59 4.45 -13.86
N ALA A 305 -4.96 3.28 -14.38
CA ALA A 305 -5.65 3.17 -15.65
C ALA A 305 -7.15 3.53 -15.58
N SER A 306 -7.77 3.52 -14.40
CA SER A 306 -9.19 3.88 -14.18
C SER A 306 -9.30 5.09 -13.25
N THR A 307 -10.09 6.10 -13.68
CA THR A 307 -10.33 7.34 -12.93
C THR A 307 -11.11 7.08 -11.65
N SER A 308 -12.20 6.32 -11.72
CA SER A 308 -13.00 5.93 -10.54
C SER A 308 -12.40 4.74 -9.79
N LYS A 309 -11.29 4.18 -10.30
CA LYS A 309 -10.60 3.00 -9.73
C LYS A 309 -11.56 1.83 -9.56
N ARG A 310 -12.35 1.54 -10.60
CA ARG A 310 -13.32 0.44 -10.59
C ARG A 310 -12.68 -0.84 -11.12
N ILE A 311 -12.74 -1.90 -10.32
CA ILE A 311 -12.19 -3.21 -10.65
C ILE A 311 -13.28 -4.28 -10.45
N VAL A 312 -13.52 -5.09 -11.47
CA VAL A 312 -14.35 -6.30 -11.38
C VAL A 312 -13.45 -7.54 -11.43
N LEU A 313 -13.56 -8.41 -10.43
CA LEU A 313 -12.95 -9.73 -10.44
C LEU A 313 -13.89 -10.71 -11.14
N ASN A 314 -13.43 -11.40 -12.17
CA ASN A 314 -14.16 -12.46 -12.86
C ASN A 314 -13.29 -13.72 -12.94
N PHE A 315 -13.31 -14.47 -11.85
CA PHE A 315 -12.54 -15.70 -11.66
C PHE A 315 -13.42 -16.93 -11.89
N ASP A 316 -12.78 -18.11 -11.97
CA ASP A 316 -13.44 -19.35 -12.35
C ASP A 316 -14.57 -19.70 -11.38
N GLY A 317 -15.65 -20.29 -11.88
CA GLY A 317 -16.84 -20.67 -11.11
C GLY A 317 -16.63 -21.89 -10.19
N ASP A 318 -15.40 -22.21 -9.81
CA ASP A 318 -15.04 -23.36 -9.00
C ASP A 318 -14.54 -22.98 -7.60
N SER A 319 -14.20 -23.97 -6.78
CA SER A 319 -13.72 -23.71 -5.42
C SER A 319 -12.36 -22.97 -5.40
N ALA A 320 -11.54 -23.13 -6.44
CA ALA A 320 -10.25 -22.47 -6.55
C ALA A 320 -10.43 -20.99 -6.89
N GLY A 321 -11.31 -20.67 -7.83
CA GLY A 321 -11.66 -19.30 -8.19
C GLY A 321 -12.28 -18.53 -7.02
N VAL A 322 -13.19 -19.15 -6.26
CA VAL A 322 -13.72 -18.53 -5.01
C VAL A 322 -12.61 -18.22 -4.01
N ARG A 323 -11.64 -19.13 -3.82
CA ARG A 323 -10.47 -18.88 -2.96
C ARG A 323 -9.58 -17.76 -3.51
N ALA A 324 -9.39 -17.70 -4.83
CA ALA A 324 -8.64 -16.64 -5.49
C ALA A 324 -9.32 -15.28 -5.31
N THR A 325 -10.65 -15.21 -5.44
CA THR A 325 -11.44 -13.99 -5.22
C THR A 325 -11.28 -13.51 -3.78
N ARG A 326 -11.41 -14.41 -2.79
CA ARG A 326 -11.21 -14.07 -1.36
C ARG A 326 -9.82 -13.51 -1.10
N ARG A 327 -8.77 -14.10 -1.68
CA ARG A 327 -7.39 -13.59 -1.56
C ARG A 327 -7.23 -12.22 -2.20
N ALA A 328 -7.77 -12.02 -3.41
CA ALA A 328 -7.72 -10.72 -4.08
C ALA A 328 -8.47 -9.64 -3.29
N ILE A 329 -9.61 -9.97 -2.68
CA ILE A 329 -10.34 -9.08 -1.77
C ILE A 329 -9.45 -8.71 -0.57
N GLN A 330 -8.82 -9.69 0.09
CA GLN A 330 -7.95 -9.43 1.26
C GLN A 330 -6.81 -8.45 0.95
N GLU A 331 -6.20 -8.54 -0.23
CA GLU A 331 -5.11 -7.65 -0.66
C GLU A 331 -5.55 -6.18 -0.83
N VAL A 332 -6.83 -5.92 -1.11
CA VAL A 332 -7.36 -4.57 -1.37
C VAL A 332 -8.46 -4.14 -0.42
N GLU A 333 -8.80 -4.96 0.56
CA GLU A 333 -9.91 -4.77 1.48
C GLU A 333 -9.85 -3.37 2.09
N GLN A 334 -8.66 -2.96 2.53
CA GLN A 334 -8.42 -1.65 3.13
C GLN A 334 -8.69 -0.49 2.16
N LEU A 335 -8.23 -0.59 0.90
CA LEU A 335 -8.46 0.43 -0.11
C LEU A 335 -9.95 0.54 -0.46
N ALA A 336 -10.64 -0.61 -0.53
CA ALA A 336 -12.06 -0.67 -0.81
C ALA A 336 -12.90 -0.10 0.34
N LEU A 337 -12.58 -0.44 1.59
CA LEU A 337 -13.25 0.07 2.79
C LEU A 337 -13.08 1.58 2.98
N GLN A 338 -11.95 2.15 2.56
CA GLN A 338 -11.68 3.59 2.60
C GLN A 338 -12.30 4.36 1.42
N GLY A 339 -13.05 3.68 0.54
CA GLY A 339 -13.65 4.29 -0.66
C GLY A 339 -12.62 4.71 -1.71
N GLN A 340 -11.38 4.21 -1.64
CA GLN A 340 -10.31 4.51 -2.59
C GLN A 340 -10.29 3.57 -3.80
N LEU A 341 -11.06 2.47 -3.75
CA LEU A 341 -11.19 1.46 -4.78
C LEU A 341 -12.63 0.95 -4.82
N GLU A 342 -13.27 0.95 -5.99
CA GLU A 342 -14.57 0.30 -6.17
C GLU A 342 -14.36 -1.14 -6.65
N LEU A 343 -14.37 -2.10 -5.72
CA LEU A 343 -14.21 -3.51 -6.03
C LEU A 343 -15.56 -4.23 -6.18
N ARG A 344 -15.72 -4.95 -7.29
CA ARG A 344 -16.89 -5.77 -7.62
C ARG A 344 -16.48 -7.20 -7.96
N VAL A 345 -17.41 -8.13 -7.83
CA VAL A 345 -17.17 -9.54 -8.16
C VAL A 345 -18.22 -10.03 -9.13
N PHE A 346 -17.79 -10.46 -10.30
CA PHE A 346 -18.61 -11.17 -11.27
C PHE A 346 -18.40 -12.68 -11.12
N SER A 347 -19.37 -13.34 -10.48
CA SER A 347 -19.40 -14.80 -10.36
C SER A 347 -19.92 -15.48 -11.63
N LEU A 348 -19.20 -16.50 -12.09
CA LEU A 348 -19.61 -17.39 -13.18
C LEU A 348 -20.49 -18.55 -12.66
N PRO A 349 -21.24 -19.24 -13.54
CA PRO A 349 -21.90 -20.48 -13.19
C PRO A 349 -20.86 -21.54 -12.78
N SER A 350 -21.29 -22.54 -12.00
CA SER A 350 -20.36 -23.52 -11.45
C SER A 350 -19.58 -24.26 -12.54
N GLY A 351 -18.26 -24.31 -12.39
CA GLY A 351 -17.36 -25.04 -13.29
C GLY A 351 -17.11 -24.38 -14.64
N GLN A 352 -17.51 -23.12 -14.84
CA GLN A 352 -17.20 -22.36 -16.06
C GLN A 352 -16.07 -21.35 -15.82
N ASP A 353 -15.23 -21.17 -16.84
CA ASP A 353 -14.28 -20.06 -16.97
C ASP A 353 -14.88 -18.94 -17.87
N PRO A 354 -14.28 -17.73 -17.94
CA PRO A 354 -14.78 -16.64 -18.77
C PRO A 354 -14.88 -17.01 -20.27
N ASP A 355 -13.95 -17.83 -20.79
CA ASP A 355 -13.95 -18.31 -22.18
C ASP A 355 -15.17 -19.23 -22.45
N ASP A 356 -15.42 -20.22 -21.59
CA ASP A 356 -16.58 -21.11 -21.63
C ASP A 356 -17.90 -20.33 -21.57
N TYR A 357 -17.99 -19.35 -20.65
CA TYR A 357 -19.18 -18.51 -20.53
C TYR A 357 -19.44 -17.69 -21.80
N LEU A 358 -18.40 -17.08 -22.39
CA LEU A 358 -18.54 -16.33 -23.64
C LEU A 358 -19.01 -17.22 -24.79
N ARG A 359 -18.46 -18.42 -24.91
CA ARG A 359 -18.86 -19.38 -25.96
C ARG A 359 -20.31 -19.83 -25.81
N GLN A 360 -20.80 -19.97 -24.57
CA GLN A 360 -22.16 -20.41 -24.32
C GLN A 360 -23.20 -19.30 -24.41
N TYR A 361 -22.92 -18.11 -23.87
CA TYR A 361 -23.92 -17.04 -23.68
C TYR A 361 -23.66 -15.78 -24.53
N GLY A 362 -22.48 -15.64 -25.13
CA GLY A 362 -22.11 -14.51 -25.98
C GLY A 362 -21.67 -13.24 -25.23
N SER A 363 -21.15 -12.28 -25.99
CA SER A 363 -20.59 -11.02 -25.49
C SER A 363 -21.63 -10.13 -24.80
N ASP A 364 -22.85 -10.07 -25.33
CA ASP A 364 -23.90 -9.18 -24.82
C ASP A 364 -24.37 -9.62 -23.43
N ALA A 365 -24.58 -10.93 -23.25
CA ALA A 365 -24.93 -11.50 -21.95
C ALA A 365 -23.80 -11.32 -20.93
N TYR A 366 -22.54 -11.46 -21.36
CA TYR A 366 -21.38 -11.17 -20.52
C TYR A 366 -21.37 -9.69 -20.10
N GLY A 367 -21.58 -8.76 -21.03
CA GLY A 367 -21.62 -7.32 -20.77
C GLY A 367 -22.72 -6.91 -19.79
N GLN A 368 -23.94 -7.46 -19.94
CA GLN A 368 -25.04 -7.22 -19.02
C GLN A 368 -24.71 -7.70 -17.60
N ARG A 369 -24.15 -8.91 -17.48
CA ARG A 369 -23.79 -9.49 -16.19
C ARG A 369 -22.61 -8.79 -15.54
N LEU A 370 -21.64 -8.33 -16.35
CA LEU A 370 -20.53 -7.49 -15.90
C LEU A 370 -21.04 -6.16 -15.32
N ALA A 371 -22.00 -5.50 -15.99
CA ALA A 371 -22.60 -4.26 -15.50
C ALA A 371 -23.40 -4.47 -14.20
N ALA A 372 -24.02 -5.64 -14.05
CA ALA A 372 -24.78 -6.02 -12.85
C ALA A 372 -23.90 -6.63 -11.73
N ALA A 373 -22.58 -6.68 -11.89
CA ALA A 373 -21.70 -7.33 -10.92
C ALA A 373 -21.82 -6.67 -9.53
N PRO A 374 -22.14 -7.42 -8.47
CA PRO A 374 -22.30 -6.88 -7.11
C PRO A 374 -20.99 -6.33 -6.54
N LEU A 375 -21.09 -5.47 -5.53
CA LEU A 375 -19.93 -5.07 -4.74
C LEU A 375 -19.34 -6.31 -4.05
N TRP A 376 -18.03 -6.29 -3.81
CA TRP A 376 -17.34 -7.41 -3.15
C TRP A 376 -17.96 -7.78 -1.79
N LEU A 377 -18.52 -6.80 -1.08
CA LEU A 377 -19.14 -7.01 0.23
C LEU A 377 -20.47 -7.77 0.10
N ASP A 378 -21.32 -7.38 -0.86
CA ASP A 378 -22.55 -8.10 -1.18
C ASP A 378 -22.22 -9.54 -1.60
N TRP A 379 -21.22 -9.72 -2.46
CA TRP A 379 -20.75 -11.03 -2.89
C TRP A 379 -20.27 -11.89 -1.71
N GLN A 380 -19.47 -11.32 -0.81
CA GLN A 380 -18.92 -12.06 0.34
C GLN A 380 -20.01 -12.48 1.32
N ILE A 381 -21.03 -11.64 1.54
CA ILE A 381 -22.20 -12.00 2.34
C ILE A 381 -22.91 -13.20 1.72
N GLU A 382 -23.20 -13.16 0.42
CA GLU A 382 -23.86 -14.27 -0.28
C GLU A 382 -23.03 -15.56 -0.27
N GLU A 383 -21.70 -15.44 -0.44
CA GLU A 383 -20.80 -16.60 -0.44
C GLU A 383 -20.70 -17.27 0.94
N GLU A 384 -20.64 -16.50 2.02
CA GLU A 384 -20.63 -17.04 3.39
C GLU A 384 -21.97 -17.71 3.76
N LEU A 385 -23.08 -17.22 3.23
CA LEU A 385 -24.41 -17.78 3.49
C LEU A 385 -24.75 -18.99 2.59
N ARG A 386 -24.14 -19.13 1.41
CA ARG A 386 -24.51 -20.15 0.40
C ARG A 386 -24.55 -21.58 0.92
N ASN A 387 -23.64 -21.94 1.83
CA ASN A 387 -23.51 -23.30 2.38
C ASN A 387 -24.00 -23.40 3.84
N CYS A 388 -24.73 -22.39 4.33
CA CYS A 388 -25.27 -22.36 5.69
C CYS A 388 -26.78 -22.63 5.66
N ASP A 389 -27.17 -23.79 6.20
CA ASP A 389 -28.55 -24.03 6.59
C ASP A 389 -28.90 -23.25 7.86
N LEU A 390 -29.52 -22.07 7.69
CA LEU A 390 -29.86 -21.16 8.77
C LEU A 390 -30.92 -21.71 9.74
N SER A 391 -31.58 -22.83 9.42
CA SER A 391 -32.49 -23.50 10.36
C SER A 391 -31.75 -24.26 11.45
N ARG A 392 -30.47 -24.62 11.22
CA ARG A 392 -29.65 -25.33 12.19
C ARG A 392 -28.87 -24.35 13.06
N ALA A 393 -28.92 -24.55 14.38
CA ALA A 393 -28.32 -23.64 15.35
C ALA A 393 -26.79 -23.46 15.18
N ASP A 394 -26.06 -24.55 14.86
CA ASP A 394 -24.61 -24.52 14.63
C ASP A 394 -24.23 -23.71 13.38
N HIS A 395 -24.98 -23.91 12.29
CA HIS A 395 -24.79 -23.16 11.05
C HIS A 395 -25.19 -21.69 11.19
N PHE A 396 -26.31 -21.41 11.88
CA PHE A 396 -26.76 -20.07 12.17
C PHE A 396 -25.72 -19.29 12.99
N GLN A 397 -25.19 -19.90 14.05
CA GLN A 397 -24.14 -19.28 14.89
C GLN A 397 -22.87 -18.99 14.08
N LYS A 398 -22.44 -19.93 13.22
CA LYS A 398 -21.28 -19.75 12.34
C LYS A 398 -21.49 -18.61 11.34
N ALA A 399 -22.63 -18.60 10.65
CA ALA A 399 -22.97 -17.53 9.71
C ALA A 399 -22.98 -16.18 10.40
N ARG A 400 -23.64 -16.08 11.56
CA ARG A 400 -23.67 -14.86 12.37
C ARG A 400 -22.28 -14.39 12.77
N TRP A 401 -21.39 -15.29 13.21
CA TRP A 401 -20.01 -14.94 13.57
C TRP A 401 -19.23 -14.36 12.37
N SER A 402 -19.28 -15.03 11.21
CA SER A 402 -18.66 -14.53 9.97
C SER A 402 -19.18 -13.14 9.60
N MET A 403 -20.48 -12.89 9.78
CA MET A 403 -21.08 -11.59 9.47
C MET A 403 -20.65 -10.50 10.45
N VAL A 404 -20.56 -10.80 11.75
CA VAL A 404 -20.05 -9.85 12.76
C VAL A 404 -18.61 -9.46 12.44
N GLU A 405 -17.76 -10.42 12.08
CA GLU A 405 -16.38 -10.16 11.68
C GLU A 405 -16.32 -9.26 10.43
N LEU A 406 -17.14 -9.55 9.41
CA LEU A 406 -17.20 -8.76 8.19
C LEU A 406 -17.70 -7.33 8.44
N LEU A 407 -18.78 -7.18 9.21
CA LEU A 407 -19.40 -5.88 9.52
C LEU A 407 -18.54 -5.06 10.50
N GLY A 408 -17.77 -5.71 11.37
CA GLY A 408 -16.76 -5.11 12.24
C GLY A 408 -15.68 -4.39 11.45
N LYS A 409 -15.38 -4.87 10.24
CA LYS A 409 -14.44 -4.22 9.30
C LYS A 409 -15.03 -3.03 8.56
N LEU A 410 -16.27 -2.61 8.80
CA LEU A 410 -16.82 -1.38 8.23
C LEU A 410 -16.74 -0.20 9.20
N PRO A 411 -16.41 1.02 8.70
CA PRO A 411 -16.45 2.22 9.53
C PRO A 411 -17.89 2.50 10.00
N PRO A 412 -18.07 3.17 11.16
CA PRO A 412 -19.40 3.49 11.74
C PRO A 412 -20.14 4.55 10.92
N THR A 413 -20.61 4.16 9.75
CA THR A 413 -21.27 5.01 8.73
C THR A 413 -22.66 4.48 8.42
N ALA A 414 -23.47 5.28 7.71
CA ALA A 414 -24.78 4.84 7.21
C ALA A 414 -24.68 3.56 6.34
N VAL A 415 -23.55 3.38 5.64
CA VAL A 415 -23.28 2.17 4.84
C VAL A 415 -23.22 0.93 5.73
N ARG A 416 -22.55 0.99 6.89
CA ARG A 416 -22.50 -0.11 7.85
C ARG A 416 -23.90 -0.45 8.39
N SER A 417 -24.68 0.58 8.74
CA SER A 417 -26.07 0.37 9.18
C SER A 417 -26.93 -0.31 8.11
N ARG A 418 -26.77 0.09 6.84
CA ARG A 418 -27.45 -0.56 5.70
C ARG A 418 -27.10 -2.03 5.59
N TYR A 419 -25.81 -2.36 5.66
CA TYR A 419 -25.36 -3.76 5.59
C TYR A 419 -25.75 -4.58 6.82
N MET A 420 -25.78 -3.99 8.02
CA MET A 420 -26.32 -4.64 9.22
C MET A 420 -27.78 -5.06 9.02
N HIS A 421 -28.60 -4.14 8.50
CA HIS A 421 -30.00 -4.42 8.19
C HIS A 421 -30.14 -5.54 7.14
N GLN A 422 -29.43 -5.43 6.01
CA GLN A 422 -29.43 -6.44 4.95
C GLN A 422 -29.01 -7.84 5.48
N VAL A 423 -27.96 -7.90 6.30
CA VAL A 423 -27.53 -9.17 6.92
C VAL A 423 -28.61 -9.70 7.87
N ALA A 424 -29.24 -8.85 8.68
CA ALA A 424 -30.32 -9.27 9.58
C ALA A 424 -31.51 -9.85 8.80
N GLU A 425 -31.91 -9.23 7.68
CA GLU A 425 -32.95 -9.76 6.80
C GLU A 425 -32.60 -11.15 6.25
N ARG A 426 -31.34 -11.35 5.83
CA ARG A 426 -30.87 -12.63 5.30
C ARG A 426 -30.80 -13.71 6.38
N LEU A 427 -30.31 -13.38 7.58
CA LEU A 427 -30.26 -14.30 8.72
C LEU A 427 -31.66 -14.67 9.23
N ALA A 428 -32.62 -13.74 9.16
CA ALA A 428 -34.00 -13.98 9.59
C ALA A 428 -34.78 -14.92 8.65
N GLY A 429 -34.27 -15.22 7.45
CA GLY A 429 -34.94 -16.12 6.50
C GLY A 429 -36.36 -15.66 6.12
N GLY A 430 -36.60 -14.35 6.09
CA GLY A 430 -37.91 -13.76 5.78
C GLY A 430 -38.85 -13.56 6.97
N GLN A 431 -38.43 -13.90 8.20
CA GLN A 431 -39.23 -13.66 9.41
C GLN A 431 -39.05 -12.22 9.90
N ALA A 432 -39.92 -11.30 9.44
CA ALA A 432 -39.83 -9.87 9.73
C ALA A 432 -39.70 -9.51 11.23
N ARG A 433 -40.28 -10.31 12.13
CA ARG A 433 -40.19 -10.09 13.59
C ARG A 433 -38.77 -10.25 14.12
N LEU A 434 -38.00 -11.17 13.57
CA LEU A 434 -36.63 -11.46 14.01
C LEU A 434 -35.60 -10.46 13.47
N VAL A 435 -35.94 -9.72 12.41
CA VAL A 435 -35.00 -8.78 11.77
C VAL A 435 -34.54 -7.69 12.74
N LEU A 436 -35.47 -7.11 13.51
CA LEU A 436 -35.15 -6.04 14.46
C LEU A 436 -34.27 -6.54 15.61
N ASP A 437 -34.59 -7.72 16.15
CA ASP A 437 -33.83 -8.34 17.24
C ASP A 437 -32.41 -8.71 16.78
N LEU A 438 -32.28 -9.28 15.59
CA LEU A 438 -30.99 -9.63 14.99
C LEU A 438 -30.17 -8.40 14.61
N GLU A 439 -30.80 -7.34 14.11
CA GLU A 439 -30.10 -6.09 13.79
C GLU A 439 -29.53 -5.45 15.06
N GLU A 440 -30.29 -5.39 16.16
CA GLU A 440 -29.82 -4.82 17.42
C GLU A 440 -28.73 -5.69 18.05
N ASP A 441 -28.87 -7.01 18.00
CA ASP A 441 -27.83 -7.95 18.43
C ASP A 441 -26.53 -7.81 17.60
N LEU A 442 -26.61 -7.78 16.27
CA LEU A 442 -25.47 -7.51 15.40
C LEU A 442 -24.82 -6.15 15.73
N ARG A 443 -25.63 -5.12 16.01
CA ARG A 443 -25.14 -3.79 16.39
C ARG A 443 -24.37 -3.82 17.71
N GLN A 444 -24.81 -4.59 18.69
CA GLN A 444 -24.11 -4.77 19.97
C GLN A 444 -22.79 -5.53 19.78
N GLN A 445 -22.80 -6.62 19.01
CA GLN A 445 -21.61 -7.44 18.79
C GLN A 445 -20.55 -6.75 17.93
N VAL A 446 -20.96 -6.04 16.88
CA VAL A 446 -20.06 -5.25 16.02
C VAL A 446 -19.47 -4.06 16.78
N ARG A 447 -20.16 -3.49 17.77
CA ARG A 447 -19.55 -2.49 18.68
C ARG A 447 -18.42 -3.09 19.52
N GLY A 448 -18.48 -4.39 19.84
CA GLY A 448 -17.43 -5.13 20.52
C GLY A 448 -16.22 -5.46 19.64
N GLN A 449 -16.41 -5.59 18.32
CA GLN A 449 -15.32 -5.77 17.34
C GLN A 449 -14.96 -4.43 16.69
N GLN A 450 -13.97 -3.73 17.26
CA GLN A 450 -13.55 -2.42 16.75
C GLN A 450 -12.96 -2.53 15.32
N TRP A 451 -13.42 -1.62 14.44
CA TRP A 451 -12.90 -1.42 13.10
C TRP A 451 -11.40 -1.08 13.10
N HIS A 452 -10.58 -1.93 12.49
CA HIS A 452 -9.14 -1.72 12.28
C HIS A 452 -8.84 -1.45 10.79
N GLY A 453 -9.21 -0.27 10.31
CA GLY A 453 -8.79 0.24 9.01
C GLY A 453 -7.44 0.97 9.11
N HIS A 454 -6.38 0.50 8.44
CA HIS A 454 -5.02 1.02 8.58
C HIS A 454 -4.89 2.47 8.07
N SER A 455 -4.73 3.42 9.00
CA SER A 455 -3.85 4.56 8.79
C SER A 455 -2.42 4.12 9.14
N SER A 456 -1.47 4.27 8.23
CA SER A 456 -0.04 4.18 8.56
C SER A 456 0.29 5.20 9.66
N SER A 457 0.60 4.68 10.86
CA SER A 457 1.04 5.31 12.12
C SER A 457 0.52 6.73 12.43
N PRO A 458 -0.27 6.87 13.51
CA PRO A 458 0.39 6.99 14.82
C PRO A 458 -0.31 6.18 15.93
N ALA A 459 0.44 5.26 16.54
CA ALA A 459 0.14 4.54 17.79
C ALA A 459 -1.17 3.70 17.86
N PRO A 460 -1.19 2.54 18.54
CA PRO A 460 -2.36 1.66 18.60
C PRO A 460 -3.61 2.33 19.24
N PRO A 461 -4.86 1.99 18.83
CA PRO A 461 -6.09 2.67 19.29
C PRO A 461 -6.47 2.43 20.75
N GLY A 462 -5.81 1.48 21.43
CA GLY A 462 -5.88 1.36 22.88
C GLY A 462 -5.05 2.41 23.62
N GLU A 463 -4.00 2.96 22.98
CA GLU A 463 -3.11 3.94 23.61
C GLU A 463 -3.64 5.36 23.49
N VAL A 464 -4.24 5.76 22.37
CA VAL A 464 -4.85 7.10 22.24
C VAL A 464 -6.09 7.20 23.12
N SER A 465 -6.91 6.14 23.23
CA SER A 465 -8.03 6.11 24.19
C SER A 465 -7.52 6.08 25.63
N ALA A 466 -6.57 5.21 25.99
CA ALA A 466 -6.05 5.17 27.36
C ALA A 466 -5.28 6.45 27.74
N ARG A 467 -4.60 7.07 26.78
CA ARG A 467 -3.90 8.34 26.93
C ARG A 467 -4.89 9.48 27.08
N ALA A 468 -5.91 9.56 26.22
CA ALA A 468 -6.96 10.55 26.34
C ALA A 468 -7.70 10.39 27.67
N THR A 469 -7.94 9.16 28.13
CA THR A 469 -8.50 8.90 29.46
C THR A 469 -7.56 9.34 30.58
N ALA A 470 -6.26 9.05 30.50
CA ALA A 470 -5.29 9.45 31.53
C ALA A 470 -5.04 10.97 31.56
N GLU A 471 -4.86 11.61 30.41
CA GLU A 471 -4.74 13.06 30.26
C GLU A 471 -6.03 13.77 30.70
N GLY A 472 -7.19 13.29 30.26
CA GLY A 472 -8.49 13.79 30.69
C GLY A 472 -8.70 13.63 32.20
N ARG A 473 -8.23 12.52 32.79
CA ARG A 473 -8.29 12.30 34.23
C ARG A 473 -7.43 13.28 35.01
N ILE A 474 -6.22 13.59 34.52
CA ILE A 474 -5.35 14.60 35.12
C ILE A 474 -6.03 15.98 35.06
N LEU A 475 -6.64 16.34 33.93
CA LEU A 475 -7.39 17.60 33.80
C LEU A 475 -8.59 17.66 34.74
N GLN A 476 -9.35 16.57 34.89
CA GLN A 476 -10.48 16.48 35.84
C GLN A 476 -10.01 16.64 37.29
N LEU A 477 -8.94 15.94 37.69
CA LEU A 477 -8.35 16.09 39.02
C LEU A 477 -7.88 17.53 39.26
N TYR A 478 -7.31 18.18 38.24
CA TYR A 478 -6.83 19.55 38.35
C TYR A 478 -7.97 20.57 38.49
N LEU A 479 -9.05 20.40 37.73
CA LEU A 479 -10.20 21.29 37.75
C LEU A 479 -11.05 21.10 39.02
N LEU A 480 -11.30 19.85 39.41
CA LEU A 480 -12.28 19.47 40.44
C LEU A 480 -11.68 19.23 41.83
N CYS A 481 -10.35 19.14 41.97
CA CYS A 481 -9.69 18.96 43.27
C CYS A 481 -8.68 20.09 43.56
N PRO A 482 -9.13 21.32 43.90
CA PRO A 482 -8.26 22.48 44.09
C PRO A 482 -7.10 22.25 45.07
N ALA A 483 -7.35 21.56 46.18
CA ALA A 483 -6.36 21.23 47.20
C ALA A 483 -5.14 20.42 46.69
N HIS A 484 -5.25 19.78 45.52
CA HIS A 484 -4.21 18.90 44.97
C HIS A 484 -3.47 19.48 43.75
N ARG A 485 -3.83 20.69 43.28
CA ARG A 485 -3.23 21.30 42.06
C ARG A 485 -1.71 21.43 42.12
N LEU A 486 -1.16 21.80 43.27
CA LEU A 486 0.30 21.88 43.48
C LEU A 486 0.97 20.50 43.33
N ALA A 487 0.39 19.47 43.93
CA ALA A 487 0.91 18.10 43.83
C ALA A 487 0.84 17.58 42.39
N ILE A 488 -0.21 17.92 41.65
CA ILE A 488 -0.37 17.57 40.22
C ILE A 488 0.74 18.23 39.39
N ARG A 489 0.95 19.56 39.50
CA ARG A 489 2.04 20.27 38.79
C ARG A 489 3.40 19.66 39.09
N ARG A 490 3.69 19.33 40.37
CA ARG A 490 4.96 18.71 40.77
C ARG A 490 5.18 17.35 40.12
N ILE A 491 4.17 16.47 40.13
CA ILE A 491 4.26 15.12 39.54
C ILE A 491 4.40 15.20 38.02
N LEU A 492 3.64 16.07 37.35
CA LEU A 492 3.76 16.26 35.91
C LEU A 492 5.16 16.74 35.53
N ARG A 493 5.74 17.69 36.26
CA ARG A 493 7.12 18.15 35.99
C ARG A 493 8.17 17.09 36.24
N GLN A 494 8.11 16.41 37.38
CA GLN A 494 9.07 15.35 37.73
C GLN A 494 9.11 14.24 36.69
N ARG A 495 7.97 13.96 36.03
CA ARG A 495 7.84 12.93 34.98
C ARG A 495 7.84 13.50 33.56
N ASP A 496 8.08 14.79 33.39
CA ASP A 496 8.07 15.51 32.09
C ASP A 496 6.73 15.39 31.30
N LEU A 497 5.61 15.28 32.01
CA LEU A 497 4.26 15.06 31.45
C LEU A 497 3.44 16.35 31.24
N GLU A 498 4.07 17.53 31.26
CA GLU A 498 3.35 18.80 31.01
C GLU A 498 2.98 19.03 29.53
N ASP A 499 3.63 18.33 28.59
CA ASP A 499 3.25 18.31 27.18
C ASP A 499 2.21 17.21 26.88
N PHE A 500 0.94 17.60 26.98
CA PHE A 500 -0.21 16.78 26.61
C PHE A 500 -0.18 16.49 25.10
N ALA A 501 -0.37 15.23 24.70
CA ALA A 501 -0.34 14.86 23.28
C ALA A 501 -1.70 15.06 22.59
N ILE A 502 -2.81 14.96 23.33
CA ILE A 502 -4.13 15.21 22.75
C ILE A 502 -4.29 16.72 22.55
N ALA A 503 -4.48 17.14 21.30
CA ALA A 503 -4.52 18.56 20.91
C ALA A 503 -5.53 19.38 21.74
N VAL A 504 -6.71 18.82 22.03
CA VAL A 504 -7.74 19.46 22.86
C VAL A 504 -7.25 19.61 24.31
N HIS A 505 -6.66 18.58 24.91
CA HIS A 505 -6.13 18.63 26.28
C HIS A 505 -4.97 19.60 26.41
N ARG A 506 -4.08 19.64 25.41
CA ARG A 506 -2.98 20.60 25.35
C ARG A 506 -3.50 22.04 25.32
N ARG A 507 -4.51 22.32 24.50
CA ARG A 507 -5.13 23.65 24.42
C ARG A 507 -5.83 24.04 25.73
N LEU A 508 -6.54 23.11 26.37
CA LEU A 508 -7.12 23.34 27.69
C LEU A 508 -6.06 23.59 28.77
N TRP A 509 -4.96 22.82 28.77
CA TRP A 509 -3.85 23.00 29.70
C TRP A 509 -3.12 24.33 29.51
N ALA A 510 -2.96 24.77 28.25
CA ALA A 510 -2.43 26.10 27.93
C ALA A 510 -3.36 27.21 28.43
N ALA A 511 -4.68 27.10 28.21
CA ALA A 511 -5.66 28.06 28.71
C ALA A 511 -5.71 28.11 30.24
N ILE A 512 -5.63 26.96 30.92
CA ILE A 512 -5.49 26.88 32.39
C ILE A 512 -4.25 27.63 32.85
N THR A 513 -3.11 27.41 32.19
CA THR A 513 -1.83 28.05 32.54
C THR A 513 -1.88 29.56 32.29
N ALA A 514 -2.56 30.02 31.24
CA ALA A 514 -2.77 31.44 30.95
C ALA A 514 -3.66 32.11 32.00
N VAL A 515 -4.80 31.49 32.35
CA VAL A 515 -5.71 32.00 33.40
C VAL A 515 -4.99 32.08 34.74
N GLU A 516 -4.19 31.08 35.10
CA GLU A 516 -3.36 31.10 36.31
C GLU A 516 -2.33 32.24 36.26
N HIS A 517 -1.70 32.48 35.11
CA HIS A 517 -0.76 33.57 34.93
C HIS A 517 -1.43 34.93 35.18
N ASP A 518 -2.54 35.18 34.50
CA ASP A 518 -3.24 36.46 34.54
C ASP A 518 -3.74 36.80 35.95
N HIS A 519 -4.09 35.78 36.75
CA HIS A 519 -4.67 35.97 38.09
C HIS A 519 -3.64 35.86 39.22
N LEU A 520 -2.56 35.09 39.07
CA LEU A 520 -1.57 34.84 40.14
C LEU A 520 -0.28 35.66 39.99
N ALA A 521 0.09 36.08 38.77
CA ALA A 521 1.25 36.94 38.54
C ALA A 521 1.13 38.32 39.23
N PRO A 522 -0.04 38.99 39.27
CA PRO A 522 -0.21 40.26 39.98
C PRO A 522 -0.06 40.15 41.50
N MET A 523 -0.31 38.96 42.07
CA MET A 523 -0.36 38.76 43.53
C MET A 523 0.98 38.33 44.14
N THR A 524 1.86 37.72 43.35
CA THR A 524 3.11 37.12 43.87
C THR A 524 4.37 37.75 43.28
N GLY A 525 4.24 38.66 42.30
CA GLY A 525 5.34 39.42 41.67
C GLY A 525 6.35 38.59 40.86
N GLN A 526 6.35 37.26 40.99
CA GLN A 526 7.28 36.33 40.34
C GLN A 526 6.65 34.96 40.03
N TRP A 527 5.31 34.86 39.88
CA TRP A 527 4.72 33.59 39.42
C TRP A 527 5.11 33.35 37.96
N SER A 528 6.12 32.50 37.78
CA SER A 528 6.42 31.90 36.49
C SER A 528 5.91 30.47 36.48
N PRO A 529 5.08 30.08 35.49
CA PRO A 529 4.75 28.68 35.26
C PRO A 529 6.00 27.85 34.92
N VAL A 530 7.17 28.48 34.71
CA VAL A 530 8.44 27.91 34.23
C VAL A 530 9.59 28.08 35.26
N SER A 531 9.33 28.38 36.54
CA SER A 531 10.41 28.38 37.55
C SER A 531 10.97 26.98 37.77
N SER A 532 12.29 26.82 37.61
CA SER A 532 13.02 25.55 37.54
C SER A 532 13.30 24.87 38.88
N ASP A 533 12.89 25.47 40.01
CA ASP A 533 13.18 24.94 41.34
C ASP A 533 11.90 24.54 42.10
N PRO A 534 11.62 23.22 42.27
CA PRO A 534 10.44 22.72 42.98
C PRO A 534 10.40 23.10 44.46
N ALA A 535 11.53 23.51 45.05
CA ALA A 535 11.64 23.93 46.44
C ALA A 535 11.39 25.45 46.64
N ALA A 536 11.34 26.23 45.56
CA ALA A 536 11.23 27.69 45.61
C ALA A 536 9.80 28.23 45.42
N CYS A 537 8.78 27.36 45.41
CA CYS A 537 7.38 27.81 45.38
C CYS A 537 7.01 28.32 46.78
N SER A 538 6.93 29.63 46.96
CA SER A 538 6.52 30.23 48.25
C SER A 538 5.13 29.73 48.67
N ASP A 539 4.89 29.60 49.98
CA ASP A 539 3.58 29.17 50.52
C ASP A 539 2.41 30.01 49.96
N HIS A 540 2.67 31.27 49.59
CA HIS A 540 1.70 32.16 48.94
C HIS A 540 1.29 31.71 47.52
N ALA A 541 2.21 31.17 46.71
CA ALA A 541 1.87 30.63 45.38
C ALA A 541 1.07 29.33 45.48
N ALA A 542 1.36 28.50 46.49
CA ALA A 542 0.60 27.30 46.81
C ALA A 542 -0.83 27.62 47.29
N GLN A 543 -0.99 28.66 48.12
CA GLN A 543 -2.30 29.16 48.56
C GLN A 543 -3.09 29.81 47.41
N GLY A 544 -2.42 30.50 46.48
CA GLY A 544 -3.05 31.08 45.30
C GLY A 544 -3.66 30.04 44.35
N LEU A 545 -2.91 28.97 44.03
CA LEU A 545 -3.40 27.89 43.16
C LEU A 545 -4.60 27.12 43.75
N THR A 546 -4.62 26.94 45.07
CA THR A 546 -5.70 26.21 45.76
C THR A 546 -6.96 27.07 45.96
N SER A 547 -6.81 28.39 46.09
CA SER A 547 -7.93 29.33 46.28
C SER A 547 -8.57 29.85 44.98
N LEU A 548 -7.92 29.66 43.83
CA LEU A 548 -8.44 30.09 42.54
C LEU A 548 -9.67 29.30 42.11
N ASP A 549 -10.80 29.97 41.86
CA ASP A 549 -12.00 29.35 41.29
C ASP A 549 -11.85 29.20 39.76
N LEU A 550 -11.08 28.19 39.36
CA LEU A 550 -10.60 27.99 38.00
C LEU A 550 -11.70 27.69 36.96
N PRO A 551 -12.73 26.86 37.20
CA PRO A 551 -13.74 26.54 36.19
C PRO A 551 -14.51 27.75 35.60
N PRO A 552 -15.05 28.69 36.40
CA PRO A 552 -15.74 29.86 35.84
C PRO A 552 -14.79 30.83 35.14
N LEU A 553 -13.56 31.02 35.66
CA LEU A 553 -12.55 31.86 35.03
C LEU A 553 -12.11 31.30 33.67
N LEU A 554 -11.97 29.97 33.58
CA LEU A 554 -11.63 29.29 32.34
C LEU A 554 -12.77 29.37 31.31
N MET A 555 -14.03 29.24 31.74
CA MET A 555 -15.19 29.42 30.85
C MET A 555 -15.26 30.85 30.31
N ALA A 556 -14.97 31.87 31.13
CA ALA A 556 -14.92 33.26 30.69
C ALA A 556 -13.79 33.51 29.69
N HIS A 557 -12.59 33.00 29.96
CA HIS A 557 -11.43 33.10 29.08
C HIS A 557 -11.70 32.45 27.71
N LEU A 558 -12.24 31.23 27.69
CA LEU A 558 -12.58 30.51 26.45
C LEU A 558 -13.76 31.14 25.68
N SER A 559 -14.60 31.94 26.35
CA SER A 559 -15.67 32.70 25.70
C SER A 559 -15.13 33.95 25.01
N ALA A 560 -14.12 34.59 25.57
CA ALA A 560 -13.44 35.73 24.95
C ALA A 560 -12.61 35.33 23.71
N GLU A 561 -12.15 34.08 23.63
CA GLU A 561 -11.39 33.53 22.49
C GLU A 561 -12.27 32.86 21.40
N ASP A 562 -13.60 32.93 21.48
CA ASP A 562 -14.55 32.28 20.56
C ASP A 562 -14.31 30.75 20.39
N ALA A 563 -13.82 30.07 21.43
CA ALA A 563 -13.40 28.67 21.38
C ALA A 563 -14.51 27.66 21.72
N VAL A 564 -15.59 27.63 20.93
CA VAL A 564 -16.81 26.83 21.17
C VAL A 564 -16.54 25.32 21.37
N ASP A 565 -15.61 24.73 20.61
CA ASP A 565 -15.23 23.31 20.75
C ASP A 565 -14.61 23.01 22.13
N LEU A 566 -13.75 23.89 22.65
CA LEU A 566 -13.12 23.72 23.96
C LEU A 566 -14.12 23.91 25.11
N GLN A 567 -15.11 24.79 24.95
CA GLN A 567 -16.18 24.98 25.94
C GLN A 567 -17.01 23.70 26.11
N SER A 568 -17.35 23.03 25.00
CA SER A 568 -18.08 21.76 25.05
C SER A 568 -17.29 20.66 25.77
N ARG A 569 -15.97 20.62 25.56
CA ARG A 569 -15.05 19.66 26.19
C ARG A 569 -14.83 19.97 27.67
N LEU A 570 -14.69 21.23 28.03
CA LEU A 570 -14.60 21.67 29.42
C LEU A 570 -15.87 21.31 30.20
N THR A 571 -17.04 21.54 29.60
CA THR A 571 -18.34 21.16 30.20
C THR A 571 -18.40 19.66 30.49
N ALA A 572 -17.95 18.82 29.56
CA ALA A 572 -17.88 17.37 29.75
C ALA A 572 -16.89 16.95 30.85
N LEU A 573 -15.78 17.66 31.03
CA LEU A 573 -14.82 17.38 32.11
C LEU A 573 -15.37 17.77 33.49
N LEU A 574 -16.19 18.84 33.55
CA LEU A 574 -16.82 19.33 34.78
C LEU A 574 -18.04 18.51 35.21
N GLN A 575 -18.59 17.67 34.33
CA GLN A 575 -19.71 16.75 34.62
C GLN A 575 -19.25 15.28 34.63
N PRO A 576 -18.52 14.83 35.66
CA PRO A 576 -18.02 13.46 35.72
C PRO A 576 -19.14 12.45 35.96
N SER A 577 -19.09 11.31 35.25
CA SER A 577 -19.95 10.14 35.49
C SER A 577 -19.73 9.55 36.89
N GLU A 578 -20.69 8.76 37.40
CA GLU A 578 -20.62 8.14 38.74
C GLU A 578 -19.31 7.35 38.99
N ALA A 579 -18.84 6.57 38.01
CA ALA A 579 -17.57 5.84 38.11
C ALA A 579 -16.36 6.78 38.28
N VAL A 580 -16.37 7.94 37.62
CA VAL A 580 -15.31 8.94 37.69
C VAL A 580 -15.35 9.65 39.05
N GLN A 581 -16.53 9.86 39.64
CA GLN A 581 -16.69 10.48 40.96
C GLN A 581 -16.06 9.64 42.08
N VAL A 582 -16.16 8.31 42.01
CA VAL A 582 -15.50 7.39 42.96
C VAL A 582 -13.98 7.54 42.95
N ASP A 583 -13.39 7.63 41.76
CA ASP A 583 -11.94 7.83 41.57
C ASP A 583 -11.47 9.24 42.01
N LEU A 584 -12.32 10.26 41.85
CA LEU A 584 -12.05 11.63 42.31
C LEU A 584 -12.01 11.72 43.85
N GLY A 585 -12.66 10.78 44.55
CA GLY A 585 -12.57 10.60 46.00
C GLY A 585 -11.19 10.12 46.49
N LYS A 586 -10.31 9.68 45.57
CA LYS A 586 -8.92 9.26 45.87
C LYS A 586 -7.93 9.95 44.92
N PRO A 587 -7.73 11.27 45.02
CA PRO A 587 -7.07 12.06 43.99
C PRO A 587 -5.58 11.72 43.79
N LEU A 588 -4.82 11.46 44.86
CA LEU A 588 -3.38 11.13 44.77
C LEU A 588 -3.11 9.74 44.15
N PRO A 589 -3.79 8.65 44.57
CA PRO A 589 -3.67 7.35 43.88
C PRO A 589 -4.08 7.42 42.41
N THR A 590 -5.20 8.09 42.11
CA THR A 590 -5.70 8.26 40.73
C THR A 590 -4.71 9.04 39.87
N LEU A 591 -4.07 10.09 40.42
CA LEU A 591 -3.02 10.84 39.75
C LEU A 591 -1.79 9.97 39.46
N LYS A 592 -1.31 9.20 40.43
CA LYS A 592 -0.15 8.31 40.25
C LYS A 592 -0.42 7.25 39.17
N ALA A 593 -1.60 6.63 39.18
CA ALA A 593 -1.99 5.66 38.17
C ALA A 593 -2.09 6.27 36.75
N ALA A 594 -2.65 7.48 36.64
CA ALA A 594 -2.72 8.20 35.36
C ALA A 594 -1.33 8.61 34.84
N ALA A 595 -0.46 9.14 35.72
CA ALA A 595 0.90 9.52 35.38
C ALA A 595 1.76 8.31 34.96
N ALA A 596 1.70 7.20 35.72
CA ALA A 596 2.40 5.96 35.40
C ALA A 596 1.93 5.38 34.05
N LYS A 597 0.63 5.53 33.72
CA LYS A 597 0.09 5.10 32.42
C LYS A 597 0.70 5.90 31.26
N LEU A 598 0.81 7.22 31.38
CA LEU A 598 1.40 8.09 30.36
C LEU A 598 2.91 7.84 30.19
N GLU A 599 3.61 7.59 31.29
CA GLU A 599 5.04 7.31 31.30
C GLU A 599 5.36 5.94 30.70
N SER A 600 4.56 4.91 31.02
CA SER A 600 4.67 3.57 30.42
C SER A 600 4.50 3.61 28.89
N GLN A 601 3.60 4.46 28.39
CA GLN A 601 3.44 4.70 26.95
C GLN A 601 4.67 5.38 26.33
N ARG A 602 5.24 6.40 26.97
CA ARG A 602 6.49 7.04 26.51
C ARG A 602 7.66 6.05 26.50
N SER A 603 7.81 5.23 27.54
CA SER A 603 8.83 4.18 27.63
C SER A 603 8.66 3.14 26.52
N LYS A 604 7.42 2.75 26.18
CA LYS A 604 7.14 1.88 25.03
C LYS A 604 7.58 2.50 23.70
N LEU A 605 7.30 3.79 23.47
CA LEU A 605 7.73 4.49 22.25
C LEU A 605 9.26 4.59 22.16
N ARG A 606 9.94 4.86 23.27
CA ARG A 606 11.42 4.86 23.34
C ARG A 606 11.99 3.48 22.99
N ARG A 607 11.43 2.40 23.53
CA ARG A 607 11.83 1.02 23.18
C ARG A 607 11.65 0.73 21.69
N LEU A 608 10.54 1.13 21.08
CA LEU A 608 10.32 0.97 19.64
C LEU A 608 11.34 1.76 18.82
N SER A 609 11.68 2.98 19.26
CA SER A 609 12.74 3.79 18.63
C SER A 609 14.12 3.12 18.75
N LEU A 610 14.45 2.56 19.91
CA LEU A 610 15.73 1.86 20.13
C LEU A 610 15.84 0.61 19.25
N VAL A 611 14.75 -0.16 19.10
CA VAL A 611 14.70 -1.31 18.19
C VAL A 611 14.87 -0.89 16.73
N ALA A 612 14.23 0.21 16.32
CA ALA A 612 14.38 0.75 14.97
C ALA A 612 15.82 1.25 14.70
N SER A 613 16.45 1.90 15.68
CA SER A 613 17.85 2.33 15.60
C SER A 613 18.80 1.13 15.50
N LEU A 614 18.56 0.07 16.28
CA LEU A 614 19.34 -1.17 16.22
C LEU A 614 19.21 -1.86 14.85
N ALA A 615 17.99 -1.92 14.29
CA ALA A 615 17.76 -2.46 12.96
C ALA A 615 18.47 -1.64 11.87
N THR A 616 18.44 -0.31 11.98
CA THR A 616 19.13 0.59 11.05
C THR A 616 20.65 0.41 11.11
N LEU A 617 21.21 0.24 12.31
CA LEU A 617 22.64 0.00 12.50
C LEU A 617 23.06 -1.36 11.90
N LEU A 618 22.25 -2.41 12.08
CA LEU A 618 22.49 -3.72 11.46
C LEU A 618 22.39 -3.68 9.93
N GLU A 619 21.48 -2.89 9.36
CA GLU A 619 21.36 -2.68 7.92
C GLU A 619 22.57 -1.93 7.34
N GLN A 620 23.10 -0.94 8.06
CA GLN A 620 24.31 -0.20 7.69
C GLN A 620 25.55 -1.10 7.70
N GLU A 621 25.69 -1.96 8.71
CA GLU A 621 26.77 -2.96 8.79
C GLU A 621 26.67 -4.01 7.68
N ALA A 622 25.47 -4.52 7.39
CA ALA A 622 25.24 -5.45 6.29
C ALA A 622 25.55 -4.82 4.92
N ALA A 623 25.36 -3.52 4.76
CA ALA A 623 25.72 -2.77 3.56
C ALA A 623 27.21 -2.44 3.46
N ALA A 624 27.92 -2.36 4.58
CA ALA A 624 29.35 -2.07 4.66
C ALA A 624 30.24 -3.33 4.50
N ALA A 625 29.66 -4.53 4.59
CA ALA A 625 30.39 -5.78 4.42
C ALA A 625 30.99 -5.93 3.00
N PRO A 626 32.32 -6.10 2.84
CA PRO A 626 32.95 -6.17 1.53
C PRO A 626 32.61 -7.48 0.80
N GLN A 627 32.10 -7.38 -0.44
CA GLN A 627 31.68 -8.52 -1.26
C GLN A 627 32.75 -9.11 -2.20
N ASN A 628 34.04 -8.78 -2.05
CA ASN A 628 35.07 -9.45 -2.86
C ASN A 628 36.41 -9.61 -2.11
N ARG A 629 36.79 -10.87 -1.86
CA ARG A 629 38.15 -11.29 -1.51
C ARG A 629 38.92 -11.47 -2.82
N HIS A 630 39.54 -10.43 -3.34
CA HIS A 630 40.72 -10.53 -4.21
C HIS A 630 41.24 -9.10 -4.42
N ASP A 631 42.21 -8.67 -3.60
CA ASP A 631 43.33 -7.81 -4.03
C ASP A 631 44.31 -7.56 -2.87
N SER A 632 45.59 -7.52 -3.22
CA SER A 632 46.78 -7.70 -2.37
C SER A 632 47.17 -6.49 -1.48
N LYS A 633 46.20 -5.77 -0.91
CA LYS A 633 46.42 -4.72 0.11
C LYS A 633 45.71 -5.04 1.44
N ALA A 634 45.78 -6.29 1.88
CA ALA A 634 44.88 -6.86 2.90
C ALA A 634 45.09 -6.33 4.34
N ALA A 635 46.33 -6.19 4.83
CA ALA A 635 46.56 -5.98 6.27
C ALA A 635 46.04 -4.62 6.81
N ALA A 636 46.29 -3.50 6.12
CA ALA A 636 45.85 -2.18 6.58
C ALA A 636 44.33 -1.94 6.37
N ALA A 637 43.70 -2.71 5.48
CA ALA A 637 42.26 -2.69 5.26
C ALA A 637 41.52 -3.56 6.29
N GLU A 638 42.09 -4.70 6.68
CA GLU A 638 41.57 -5.58 7.72
C GLU A 638 41.51 -4.90 9.09
N ASP A 639 42.58 -4.21 9.51
CA ASP A 639 42.59 -3.47 10.80
C ASP A 639 41.50 -2.38 10.85
N LYS A 640 41.28 -1.69 9.72
CA LYS A 640 40.26 -0.64 9.61
C LYS A 640 38.84 -1.21 9.61
N ILE A 641 38.63 -2.33 8.94
CA ILE A 641 37.36 -3.07 8.95
C ILE A 641 37.06 -3.60 10.35
N GLN A 642 38.07 -4.14 11.04
CA GLN A 642 37.94 -4.68 12.38
C GLN A 642 37.67 -3.59 13.42
N ALA A 643 38.25 -2.40 13.27
CA ALA A 643 37.93 -1.22 14.08
C ALA A 643 36.48 -0.73 13.87
N LEU A 644 35.98 -0.75 12.63
CA LEU A 644 34.58 -0.38 12.33
C LEU A 644 33.60 -1.39 12.95
N TYR A 645 33.85 -2.69 12.79
CA TYR A 645 33.03 -3.73 13.44
C TYR A 645 33.07 -3.62 14.97
N ALA A 646 34.20 -3.25 15.57
CA ALA A 646 34.30 -3.08 17.02
C ALA A 646 33.47 -1.88 17.52
N GLU A 647 33.48 -0.75 16.80
CA GLU A 647 32.67 0.42 17.16
C GLU A 647 31.17 0.16 16.96
N ALA A 648 30.78 -0.48 15.84
CA ALA A 648 29.40 -0.86 15.59
C ALA A 648 28.87 -1.86 16.63
N ASN A 649 29.69 -2.81 17.06
CA ASN A 649 29.33 -3.76 18.12
C ASN A 649 29.16 -3.07 19.48
N LYS A 650 29.98 -2.05 19.78
CA LYS A 650 29.85 -1.23 20.99
C LYS A 650 28.57 -0.40 20.98
N ASP A 651 28.20 0.19 19.85
CA ASP A 651 26.95 0.94 19.69
C ASP A 651 25.73 0.01 19.77
N ALA A 652 25.81 -1.20 19.21
CA ALA A 652 24.77 -2.21 19.32
C ALA A 652 24.55 -2.65 20.79
N LEU A 653 25.63 -2.90 21.54
CA LEU A 653 25.57 -3.24 22.96
C LEU A 653 24.97 -2.11 23.80
N ARG A 654 25.31 -0.86 23.51
CA ARG A 654 24.74 0.31 24.19
C ARG A 654 23.23 0.44 23.94
N LEU A 655 22.80 0.31 22.69
CA LEU A 655 21.37 0.34 22.32
C LEU A 655 20.59 -0.81 22.98
N GLN A 656 21.22 -1.99 23.11
CA GLN A 656 20.66 -3.14 23.81
C GLN A 656 20.51 -2.85 25.31
N GLU A 657 21.52 -2.26 25.94
CA GLU A 657 21.51 -1.90 27.36
C GLU A 657 20.42 -0.85 27.66
N ASP A 658 20.32 0.20 26.84
CA ASP A 658 19.27 1.23 26.91
C ASP A 658 17.87 0.62 26.76
N TYR A 659 17.71 -0.36 25.87
CA TYR A 659 16.44 -1.08 25.68
C TYR A 659 16.03 -1.87 26.93
N TYR A 660 16.97 -2.56 27.58
CA TYR A 660 16.68 -3.32 28.80
C TYR A 660 16.39 -2.42 30.00
N ILE A 661 17.07 -1.28 30.11
CA ILE A 661 16.75 -0.25 31.13
C ILE A 661 15.31 0.24 30.95
N GLU A 662 14.94 0.64 29.74
CA GLU A 662 13.56 1.08 29.45
C GLU A 662 12.53 -0.05 29.65
N ARG A 663 12.91 -1.30 29.38
CA ARG A 663 12.03 -2.46 29.65
C ARG A 663 11.80 -2.68 31.14
N ARG A 664 12.83 -2.54 31.98
CA ARG A 664 12.73 -2.64 33.44
C ARG A 664 11.89 -1.48 34.01
N ASN A 665 12.09 -0.26 33.51
CA ASN A 665 11.29 0.90 33.90
C ASN A 665 9.81 0.71 33.55
N GLY A 666 9.50 0.21 32.35
CA GLY A 666 8.12 -0.08 31.95
C GLY A 666 7.41 -1.09 32.87
N LEU A 667 8.12 -2.13 33.34
CA LEU A 667 7.58 -3.11 34.28
C LEU A 667 7.29 -2.51 35.67
N ALA A 668 8.17 -1.63 36.16
CA ALA A 668 7.95 -0.92 37.42
C ALA A 668 6.74 0.02 37.34
N LEU A 669 6.54 0.70 36.20
CA LEU A 669 5.38 1.57 35.96
C LEU A 669 4.06 0.78 35.84
N ASP A 670 4.11 -0.43 35.30
CA ASP A 670 2.94 -1.33 35.26
C ASP A 670 2.57 -1.88 36.65
N GLN A 671 3.55 -2.06 37.56
CA GLN A 671 3.29 -2.38 38.97
C GLN A 671 2.69 -1.19 39.72
N GLU A 672 3.18 0.03 39.50
CA GLU A 672 2.63 1.26 40.07
C GLU A 672 1.16 1.48 39.65
N ARG A 673 0.78 1.05 38.43
CA ARG A 673 -0.61 1.09 37.93
C ARG A 673 -1.56 0.16 38.68
N CYS A 674 -1.08 -0.98 39.17
CA CYS A 674 -1.92 -2.03 39.78
C CYS A 674 -2.16 -1.85 41.29
N GLY A 675 -1.58 -0.82 41.91
CA GLY A 675 -1.99 -0.38 43.25
C GLY A 675 -1.64 -1.33 44.40
N THR A 676 -0.48 -2.00 44.39
CA THR A 676 0.04 -2.65 45.60
C THR A 676 0.94 -1.68 46.36
N GLN A 677 0.43 -1.18 47.49
CA GLN A 677 1.22 -0.62 48.58
C GLN A 677 2.14 -1.72 49.12
N GLU A 678 3.45 -1.55 48.96
CA GLU A 678 4.44 -1.95 49.96
C GLU A 678 5.71 -1.12 49.74
N ASP A 679 5.92 -0.17 50.65
CA ASP A 679 7.19 0.51 50.84
C ASP A 679 8.29 -0.49 51.27
N GLN A 680 9.53 -0.22 50.84
CA GLN A 680 10.83 -0.80 51.27
C GLN A 680 11.41 -2.01 50.50
N LYS A 681 12.31 -1.73 49.54
CA LYS A 681 13.79 -1.91 49.68
C LYS A 681 14.52 -1.60 48.36
N PRO A 682 15.72 -1.00 48.39
CA PRO A 682 16.50 -0.76 47.19
C PRO A 682 17.09 -2.08 46.69
N LEU A 683 16.60 -2.59 45.57
CA LEU A 683 17.22 -3.73 44.89
C LEU A 683 18.48 -3.24 44.16
N HIS A 684 19.59 -3.48 44.86
CA HIS A 684 20.98 -3.38 44.44
C HIS A 684 21.23 -3.66 42.95
N ARG A 685 22.18 -2.88 42.39
CA ARG A 685 23.04 -3.31 41.28
C ARG A 685 23.66 -4.66 41.67
N ASP A 686 23.44 -5.69 40.87
CA ASP A 686 24.41 -6.73 40.52
C ASP A 686 23.72 -7.86 39.74
N GLY A 687 24.46 -8.44 38.78
CA GLY A 687 24.25 -9.82 38.35
C GLY A 687 23.83 -10.02 36.90
N GLU A 688 24.84 -10.04 36.03
CA GLU A 688 24.96 -10.85 34.82
C GLU A 688 23.88 -11.94 34.58
N ARG A 689 23.34 -12.05 33.35
CA ARG A 689 23.61 -13.16 32.40
C ARG A 689 22.61 -13.21 31.23
N GLN A 690 23.23 -13.25 30.04
CA GLN A 690 22.83 -13.79 28.73
C GLN A 690 21.77 -13.03 27.91
#